data_AF-A0AAW2A9M5-F1
#
_entry.id   AF-A0AAW2A9M5-F1
#
_cell.length_a   1.000
_cell.length_b   1.000
_cell.length_c   1.000
_cell.angle_alpha   90.00
_cell.angle_beta   90.00
_cell.angle_gamma   90.00
#
_symmetry.space_group_name_H-M   'P 1'
#
loop_
_entity.id
_entity.type
_entity.pdbx_description
1 polymer ?
#
loop_
_entity_poly.entity_id
_entity_poly.type
_entity_poly.pdbx_seq_one_letter_code
_entity_poly.pdbx_strand_id
1 'polypeptide(L)'
;MSPRVSSKGGNAISGLNQHYEEKVRPCIDLVDSLRSLGVEKDLNLPAIAVIGDQSSGKSSVLEALSGVALPRGTGIVTRCPLVLKLKKITKDNNWHGFLSYKDQIKQLKDPAEIENAVLNAQTALAGKGEGISHEMITLEIHSSDVPDLTLIDLPGIARVATGNQPKDIEKQIKDVIEKFIKRQETISLVVVPANIDIATTEALQMASKVDSTGQRTLGILTKPDLVDKGMEETVVRTVNNQVIQLKKGYMIVKCRGQQDINEKLDLVKALEKERRFFDEHSHFRCLLEEGKATIPLLAERLTKELVEHITKTLPQLQKQLEMKLEKTTEDLRALGDGVPTDEHEKTNFLITKIRQFIDALEGIKKAEEDLRSSDMRVFTKVRKEFNRWKTVLDAKTINTEETLRDEVEEYVRTRRGRELPGFVNYRTFENIVKKHIEELEEPALKLLKDVTDIVHSCVNRIVSSHFKAFSHLLRASKDPIEDFLDEQFQKAEEKIHSQFKMERIVYSQDHLYSKKLDTVKQSLTVGQRQFVSADVREMAQHLTAYFMITSDRLANQVPLIVQYHILDQYISQLQNAMLAMIGRNNPGMLLQEDSDVARKRRELKERLERLKSAGKVLSNNSEEGSGSSAHSSMSFSLRTMFALRSLFRTAHFRYAAAAQFHASSNCSGAKVAVVLSGCGVYDGTEIHEASAILVHLSRGGAEVQMFAPDVSQMHVIDHGKGQPAETESRNVLSESARIARGNITDLAKLSASNHDAVIFPGGFGAAKNLSTFAVDGKDCKVNKDVERVLKDFHKAGKPIGLCCISPVLAARVLPGVDVTVGHEEEEGGKWPYAGTTQAITALGAKHTVKEVTEAHVDQKNKVVTTPAFMCETKLHLIFDGIGAMVRDVLKLSGK
;
A
#
# COMPACT_ATOMS: atom_id res chain seq x y z
N MET A 1 -22.16 -56.58 56.70
CA MET A 1 -23.59 -56.49 56.35
C MET A 1 -23.81 -55.24 55.52
N SER A 2 -24.48 -55.38 54.37
CA SER A 2 -25.00 -54.31 53.48
C SER A 2 -23.95 -53.47 52.70
N PRO A 3 -24.30 -52.88 51.53
CA PRO A 3 -25.27 -53.31 50.50
C PRO A 3 -24.77 -53.16 49.02
N ARG A 4 -25.55 -53.69 48.07
CA ARG A 4 -25.43 -53.49 46.61
C ARG A 4 -25.66 -52.02 46.21
N VAL A 5 -24.91 -51.51 45.22
CA VAL A 5 -25.30 -50.37 44.38
C VAL A 5 -25.01 -50.67 42.90
N SER A 6 -26.02 -50.40 42.08
CA SER A 6 -26.17 -50.66 40.65
C SER A 6 -25.37 -49.72 39.72
N SER A 7 -25.02 -50.27 38.56
CA SER A 7 -24.40 -49.63 37.39
C SER A 7 -25.17 -48.41 36.84
N LYS A 8 -24.48 -47.27 36.74
CA LYS A 8 -24.77 -46.18 35.79
C LYS A 8 -23.45 -45.64 35.25
N GLY A 9 -23.07 -46.08 34.05
CA GLY A 9 -21.87 -45.63 33.33
C GLY A 9 -22.17 -45.58 31.84
N GLY A 10 -22.92 -44.57 31.42
CA GLY A 10 -23.33 -44.40 30.02
C GLY A 10 -24.15 -43.13 29.89
N ASN A 11 -23.47 -41.97 29.90
CA ASN A 11 -24.02 -40.68 29.43
C ASN A 11 -23.01 -39.51 29.45
N ALA A 12 -21.73 -39.73 29.77
CA ALA A 12 -20.73 -38.64 29.82
C ALA A 12 -19.97 -38.39 28.48
N ILE A 13 -20.10 -39.27 27.49
CA ILE A 13 -19.29 -39.23 26.25
C ILE A 13 -19.95 -38.38 25.12
N SER A 14 -21.25 -38.10 25.18
CA SER A 14 -21.97 -37.37 24.13
C SER A 14 -21.76 -35.85 24.15
N GLY A 15 -21.51 -35.24 25.31
CA GLY A 15 -21.38 -33.77 25.44
C GLY A 15 -20.05 -33.19 24.94
N LEU A 16 -18.95 -33.95 24.98
CA LEU A 16 -17.63 -33.51 24.52
C LEU A 16 -17.47 -33.59 22.99
N ASN A 17 -18.12 -34.55 22.33
CA ASN A 17 -18.09 -34.70 20.87
C ASN A 17 -18.87 -33.62 20.14
N GLN A 18 -19.97 -33.13 20.72
CA GLN A 18 -20.82 -32.11 20.11
C GLN A 18 -20.09 -30.75 19.99
N HIS A 19 -19.34 -30.37 21.02
CA HIS A 19 -18.57 -29.12 21.04
C HIS A 19 -17.30 -29.18 20.15
N TYR A 20 -16.84 -30.41 19.83
CA TYR A 20 -15.75 -30.65 18.89
C TYR A 20 -16.24 -30.58 17.43
N GLU A 21 -17.39 -31.19 17.12
CA GLU A 21 -18.03 -31.12 15.80
C GLU A 21 -18.39 -29.67 15.39
N GLU A 22 -18.79 -28.82 16.34
CA GLU A 22 -19.12 -27.40 16.10
C GLU A 22 -17.91 -26.54 15.66
N LYS A 23 -16.68 -26.86 16.09
CA LYS A 23 -15.46 -26.09 15.75
C LYS A 23 -14.67 -26.66 14.56
N VAL A 24 -14.77 -27.97 14.32
CA VAL A 24 -14.02 -28.66 13.26
C VAL A 24 -14.62 -28.40 11.88
N ARG A 25 -15.95 -28.45 11.77
CA ARG A 25 -16.68 -28.39 10.50
C ARG A 25 -16.54 -27.06 9.76
N PRO A 26 -16.64 -25.87 10.41
CA PRO A 26 -16.44 -24.59 9.73
C PRO A 26 -15.01 -24.42 9.17
N CYS A 27 -13.99 -24.95 9.86
CA CYS A 27 -12.60 -24.86 9.42
C CYS A 27 -12.35 -25.62 8.11
N ILE A 28 -12.94 -26.80 7.98
CA ILE A 28 -12.79 -27.64 6.77
C ILE A 28 -13.62 -27.03 5.62
N ASP A 29 -14.87 -26.64 5.90
CA ASP A 29 -15.75 -25.98 4.92
C ASP A 29 -15.14 -24.66 4.39
N LEU A 30 -14.41 -23.91 5.22
CA LEU A 30 -13.66 -22.72 4.83
C LEU A 30 -12.57 -23.04 3.79
N VAL A 31 -11.73 -24.05 4.06
CA VAL A 31 -10.65 -24.43 3.13
C VAL A 31 -11.22 -24.94 1.81
N ASP A 32 -12.33 -25.68 1.87
CA ASP A 32 -13.01 -26.18 0.67
C ASP A 32 -13.67 -25.07 -0.15
N SER A 33 -14.24 -24.06 0.51
CA SER A 33 -14.77 -22.86 -0.15
C SER A 33 -13.67 -22.04 -0.82
N LEU A 34 -12.49 -21.95 -0.23
CA LEU A 34 -11.32 -21.32 -0.88
C LEU A 34 -10.86 -22.11 -2.10
N ARG A 35 -10.92 -23.44 -2.05
CA ARG A 35 -10.54 -24.31 -3.18
C ARG A 35 -11.52 -24.20 -4.34
N SER A 36 -12.83 -24.19 -4.07
CA SER A 36 -13.87 -24.05 -5.12
C SER A 36 -13.81 -22.70 -5.85
N LEU A 37 -13.35 -21.64 -5.17
CA LEU A 37 -13.09 -20.32 -5.78
C LEU A 37 -11.82 -20.27 -6.66
N GLY A 38 -11.09 -21.38 -6.80
CA GLY A 38 -9.88 -21.47 -7.62
C GLY A 38 -8.69 -20.68 -7.04
N VAL A 39 -8.70 -20.43 -5.73
CA VAL A 39 -7.64 -19.72 -5.00
C VAL A 39 -6.35 -20.54 -4.95
N GLU A 40 -6.44 -21.85 -5.12
CA GLU A 40 -5.32 -22.78 -5.20
C GLU A 40 -4.30 -22.47 -6.31
N LYS A 41 -4.70 -21.72 -7.35
CA LYS A 41 -3.78 -21.22 -8.40
C LYS A 41 -2.85 -20.13 -7.87
N ASP A 42 -3.27 -19.44 -6.81
CA ASP A 42 -2.61 -18.26 -6.28
C ASP A 42 -2.12 -18.44 -4.85
N LEU A 43 -2.66 -19.33 -4.04
CA LEU A 43 -2.26 -19.58 -2.65
C LEU A 43 -2.20 -21.06 -2.36
N ASN A 44 -1.27 -21.46 -1.49
CA ASN A 44 -1.21 -22.84 -1.01
C ASN A 44 -2.26 -23.02 0.10
N LEU A 45 -3.20 -23.94 -0.12
CA LEU A 45 -4.22 -24.26 0.87
C LEU A 45 -3.79 -25.44 1.74
N PRO A 46 -4.18 -25.48 3.03
CA PRO A 46 -3.88 -26.62 3.88
C PRO A 46 -4.54 -27.91 3.38
N ALA A 47 -3.78 -29.00 3.41
CA ALA A 47 -4.26 -30.33 3.00
C ALA A 47 -3.39 -31.44 3.60
N ILE A 48 -3.90 -32.66 3.60
CA ILE A 48 -3.12 -33.86 3.91
C ILE A 48 -2.78 -34.56 2.59
N ALA A 49 -1.50 -34.70 2.28
CA ALA A 49 -1.02 -35.45 1.12
C ALA A 49 -0.57 -36.85 1.56
N VAL A 50 -1.14 -37.88 0.95
CA VAL A 50 -0.81 -39.27 1.26
C VAL A 50 0.27 -39.76 0.32
N ILE A 51 1.41 -40.18 0.88
CA ILE A 51 2.59 -40.65 0.16
C ILE A 51 3.00 -42.04 0.63
N GLY A 52 3.48 -42.86 -0.30
CA GLY A 52 3.91 -44.22 0.00
C GLY A 52 4.47 -44.90 -1.24
N ASP A 53 5.31 -45.90 -1.01
CA ASP A 53 5.79 -46.79 -2.07
C ASP A 53 4.60 -47.54 -2.71
N GLN A 54 4.76 -47.98 -3.95
CA GLN A 54 3.76 -48.83 -4.60
C GLN A 54 3.46 -50.06 -3.71
N SER A 55 2.17 -50.41 -3.56
CA SER A 55 1.72 -51.51 -2.71
C SER A 55 1.94 -51.34 -1.19
N SER A 56 2.22 -50.12 -0.71
CA SER A 56 2.37 -49.81 0.72
C SER A 56 1.07 -49.92 1.54
N GLY A 57 -0.08 -50.06 0.88
CA GLY A 57 -1.39 -50.06 1.54
C GLY A 57 -2.10 -48.70 1.54
N LYS A 58 -1.57 -47.69 0.85
CA LYS A 58 -2.18 -46.35 0.69
C LYS A 58 -3.67 -46.38 0.35
N SER A 59 -4.06 -47.06 -0.74
CA SER A 59 -5.46 -47.16 -1.15
C SER A 59 -6.30 -47.87 -0.09
N SER A 60 -5.77 -48.91 0.57
CA SER A 60 -6.47 -49.59 1.66
C SER A 60 -6.76 -48.70 2.87
N VAL A 61 -5.84 -47.80 3.22
CA VAL A 61 -6.04 -46.80 4.29
C VAL A 61 -7.12 -45.80 3.88
N LEU A 62 -7.06 -45.29 2.64
CA LEU A 62 -8.06 -44.35 2.12
C LEU A 62 -9.46 -44.95 2.03
N GLU A 63 -9.60 -46.21 1.61
CA GLU A 63 -10.88 -46.91 1.61
C GLU A 63 -11.42 -47.13 3.01
N ALA A 64 -10.56 -47.48 3.97
CA ALA A 64 -10.98 -47.68 5.35
C ALA A 64 -11.46 -46.37 5.99
N LEU A 65 -10.89 -45.23 5.59
CA LEU A 65 -11.32 -43.89 6.03
C LEU A 65 -12.56 -43.36 5.30
N SER A 66 -12.73 -43.68 4.01
CA SER A 66 -13.81 -43.15 3.17
C SER A 66 -15.03 -44.07 3.05
N GLY A 67 -14.89 -45.34 3.43
CA GLY A 67 -15.92 -46.37 3.33
C GLY A 67 -16.29 -46.79 1.90
N VAL A 68 -15.59 -46.29 0.89
CA VAL A 68 -15.84 -46.62 -0.53
C VAL A 68 -14.67 -47.39 -1.13
N ALA A 69 -14.94 -48.17 -2.18
CA ALA A 69 -13.89 -48.85 -2.93
C ALA A 69 -13.19 -47.84 -3.87
N LEU A 70 -11.87 -47.73 -3.74
CA LEU A 70 -11.03 -47.01 -4.68
C LEU A 70 -10.41 -48.02 -5.66
N PRO A 71 -10.01 -47.60 -6.88
CA PRO A 71 -9.40 -48.51 -7.83
C PRO A 71 -8.22 -49.26 -7.21
N ARG A 72 -8.17 -50.58 -7.45
CA ARG A 72 -7.07 -51.49 -7.06
C ARG A 72 -6.61 -52.30 -8.27
N GLY A 73 -5.31 -52.53 -8.40
CA GLY A 73 -4.76 -53.32 -9.50
C GLY A 73 -3.25 -53.53 -9.40
N THR A 74 -2.71 -54.36 -10.28
CA THR A 74 -1.27 -54.54 -10.49
C THR A 74 -0.75 -53.39 -11.37
N GLY A 75 0.27 -52.65 -10.91
CA GLY A 75 0.79 -51.46 -11.61
C GLY A 75 0.53 -50.14 -10.88
N ILE A 76 0.70 -49.00 -11.55
CA ILE A 76 0.40 -47.67 -10.99
C ILE A 76 -1.10 -47.45 -11.03
N VAL A 77 -1.76 -47.62 -9.89
CA VAL A 77 -3.22 -47.57 -9.79
C VAL A 77 -3.75 -46.13 -9.74
N THR A 78 -3.05 -45.23 -9.04
CA THR A 78 -3.38 -43.80 -9.01
C THR A 78 -2.53 -43.08 -10.05
N ARG A 79 -3.10 -42.77 -11.24
CA ARG A 79 -2.37 -42.11 -12.36
C ARG A 79 -2.42 -40.58 -12.34
N CYS A 80 -3.27 -39.99 -11.52
CA CYS A 80 -3.36 -38.55 -11.31
C CYS A 80 -3.74 -38.27 -9.86
N PRO A 81 -3.35 -37.12 -9.29
CA PRO A 81 -3.73 -36.76 -7.93
C PRO A 81 -5.26 -36.77 -7.74
N LEU A 82 -5.73 -37.48 -6.71
CA LEU A 82 -7.14 -37.58 -6.36
C LEU A 82 -7.39 -36.85 -5.04
N VAL A 83 -8.16 -35.77 -5.09
CA VAL A 83 -8.61 -35.01 -3.93
C VAL A 83 -9.90 -35.65 -3.41
N LEU A 84 -9.81 -36.30 -2.26
CA LEU A 84 -10.92 -36.96 -1.58
C LEU A 84 -11.46 -36.06 -0.47
N LYS A 85 -12.70 -35.59 -0.63
CA LYS A 85 -13.42 -34.79 0.36
C LYS A 85 -14.49 -35.65 1.02
N LEU A 86 -14.37 -35.85 2.32
CA LEU A 86 -15.31 -36.62 3.12
C LEU A 86 -16.10 -35.64 4.01
N LYS A 87 -17.43 -35.70 3.92
CA LYS A 87 -18.32 -34.83 4.70
C LYS A 87 -19.35 -35.67 5.44
N LYS A 88 -19.39 -35.53 6.77
CA LYS A 88 -20.33 -36.22 7.64
C LYS A 88 -21.70 -35.55 7.60
N ILE A 89 -22.76 -36.23 7.18
CA ILE A 89 -24.14 -35.68 7.21
C ILE A 89 -24.90 -36.24 8.43
N THR A 90 -25.63 -35.39 9.15
CA THR A 90 -26.42 -35.77 10.34
C THR A 90 -27.94 -35.72 10.13
N LYS A 91 -28.44 -35.16 9.02
CA LYS A 91 -29.88 -34.88 8.82
C LYS A 91 -30.57 -35.57 7.64
N ASP A 92 -29.86 -36.37 6.85
CA ASP A 92 -30.44 -37.25 5.83
C ASP A 92 -29.53 -38.47 5.68
N ASN A 93 -30.06 -39.69 5.86
CA ASN A 93 -29.30 -40.95 5.79
C ASN A 93 -28.95 -41.38 4.34
N ASN A 94 -29.00 -40.45 3.38
CA ASN A 94 -28.77 -40.75 1.98
C ASN A 94 -27.33 -40.43 1.58
N TRP A 95 -26.64 -41.44 1.07
CA TRP A 95 -25.30 -41.32 0.52
C TRP A 95 -25.31 -40.50 -0.77
N HIS A 96 -24.36 -39.56 -0.91
CA HIS A 96 -24.19 -38.76 -2.12
C HIS A 96 -22.71 -38.67 -2.52
N GLY A 97 -22.43 -38.85 -3.81
CA GLY A 97 -21.08 -38.69 -4.37
C GLY A 97 -21.05 -37.69 -5.52
N PHE A 98 -20.04 -36.82 -5.57
CA PHE A 98 -19.79 -35.92 -6.70
C PHE A 98 -18.35 -36.11 -7.21
N LEU A 99 -18.21 -36.33 -8.51
CA LEU A 99 -16.91 -36.45 -9.17
C LEU A 99 -16.72 -35.28 -10.15
N SER A 100 -15.63 -34.52 -9.98
CA SER A 100 -15.30 -33.36 -10.82
C SER A 100 -13.94 -33.51 -11.50
N TYR A 101 -13.93 -33.31 -12.83
CA TYR A 101 -12.73 -33.30 -13.68
C TYR A 101 -13.02 -32.52 -15.00
N LYS A 102 -12.04 -31.78 -15.54
CA LYS A 102 -12.18 -31.01 -16.81
C LYS A 102 -13.47 -30.18 -16.90
N ASP A 103 -13.80 -29.45 -15.83
CA ASP A 103 -15.03 -28.63 -15.70
C ASP A 103 -16.35 -29.41 -15.83
N GLN A 104 -16.32 -30.75 -15.76
CA GLN A 104 -17.50 -31.61 -15.71
C GLN A 104 -17.77 -32.08 -14.28
N ILE A 105 -19.04 -32.10 -13.88
CA ILE A 105 -19.49 -32.61 -12.58
C ILE A 105 -20.42 -33.80 -12.82
N LYS A 106 -20.06 -34.97 -12.30
CA LYS A 106 -20.87 -36.20 -12.35
C LYS A 106 -21.37 -36.55 -10.96
N GLN A 107 -22.69 -36.68 -10.81
CA GLN A 107 -23.32 -37.14 -9.57
C GLN A 107 -23.39 -38.67 -9.55
N LEU A 108 -23.05 -39.26 -8.41
CA LEU A 108 -23.05 -40.70 -8.13
C LEU A 108 -24.09 -40.97 -7.04
N LYS A 109 -24.87 -42.06 -7.20
CA LYS A 109 -25.95 -42.43 -6.28
C LYS A 109 -25.63 -43.63 -5.39
N ASP A 110 -24.63 -44.43 -5.76
CA ASP A 110 -24.23 -45.65 -5.04
C ASP A 110 -22.70 -45.72 -4.91
N PRO A 111 -22.13 -46.08 -3.73
CA PRO A 111 -20.71 -46.30 -3.54
C PRO A 111 -20.06 -47.25 -4.56
N ALA A 112 -20.79 -48.23 -5.10
CA ALA A 112 -20.27 -49.19 -6.07
C ALA A 112 -19.91 -48.55 -7.43
N GLU A 113 -20.45 -47.37 -7.76
CA GLU A 113 -20.17 -46.67 -9.01
C GLU A 113 -18.82 -45.91 -8.97
N ILE A 114 -18.28 -45.63 -7.78
CA ILE A 114 -17.09 -44.79 -7.61
C ILE A 114 -15.87 -45.37 -8.29
N GLU A 115 -15.60 -46.67 -8.10
CA GLU A 115 -14.39 -47.31 -8.61
C GLU A 115 -14.29 -47.16 -10.14
N ASN A 116 -15.39 -47.48 -10.84
CA ASN A 116 -15.48 -47.33 -12.29
C ASN A 116 -15.46 -45.86 -12.73
N ALA A 117 -16.10 -44.96 -12.00
CA ALA A 117 -16.14 -43.54 -12.34
C ALA A 117 -14.75 -42.88 -12.22
N VAL A 118 -14.00 -43.18 -11.16
CA VAL A 118 -12.63 -42.69 -10.97
C VAL A 118 -11.71 -43.26 -12.05
N LEU A 119 -11.81 -44.55 -12.38
CA LEU A 119 -10.99 -45.16 -13.44
C LEU A 119 -11.24 -44.51 -14.81
N ASN A 120 -12.49 -44.21 -15.13
CA ASN A 120 -12.86 -43.51 -16.36
C ASN A 120 -12.29 -42.08 -16.39
N ALA A 121 -12.39 -41.35 -15.29
CA ALA A 121 -11.82 -40.00 -15.18
C ALA A 121 -10.29 -40.02 -15.31
N GLN A 122 -9.59 -40.94 -14.64
CA GLN A 122 -8.14 -41.11 -14.80
C GLN A 122 -7.76 -41.40 -16.25
N THR A 123 -8.52 -42.24 -16.95
CA THR A 123 -8.26 -42.58 -18.36
C THR A 123 -8.50 -41.37 -19.28
N ALA A 124 -9.47 -40.52 -18.97
CA ALA A 124 -9.74 -39.28 -19.71
C ALA A 124 -8.66 -38.19 -19.51
N LEU A 125 -7.95 -38.20 -18.39
CA LEU A 125 -6.88 -37.24 -18.07
C LEU A 125 -5.48 -37.72 -18.50
N ALA A 126 -5.15 -38.97 -18.17
CA ALA A 126 -3.82 -39.55 -18.42
C ALA A 126 -3.74 -40.32 -19.76
N GLY A 127 -4.87 -40.50 -20.45
CA GLY A 127 -4.97 -41.29 -21.68
C GLY A 127 -5.17 -42.79 -21.44
N LYS A 128 -5.34 -43.55 -22.52
CA LYS A 128 -5.49 -45.02 -22.49
C LYS A 128 -4.20 -45.77 -22.10
N GLY A 129 -3.06 -45.07 -21.99
CA GLY A 129 -1.77 -45.63 -21.59
C GLY A 129 -1.48 -45.54 -20.08
N GLU A 130 -0.29 -45.96 -19.67
CA GLU A 130 0.18 -45.95 -18.27
C GLU A 130 0.88 -44.63 -17.89
N GLY A 131 0.49 -43.52 -18.51
CA GLY A 131 1.03 -42.19 -18.22
C GLY A 131 0.50 -41.59 -16.92
N ILE A 132 1.17 -40.53 -16.45
CA ILE A 132 0.75 -39.75 -15.27
C ILE A 132 0.35 -38.35 -15.71
N SER A 133 -0.72 -37.83 -15.10
CA SER A 133 -1.17 -36.45 -15.30
C SER A 133 -0.99 -35.62 -14.04
N HIS A 134 -0.69 -34.32 -14.22
CA HIS A 134 -0.65 -33.33 -13.15
C HIS A 134 -2.03 -32.71 -12.86
N GLU A 135 -3.03 -32.99 -13.69
CA GLU A 135 -4.41 -32.54 -13.47
C GLU A 135 -5.06 -33.33 -12.32
N MET A 136 -5.86 -32.65 -11.50
CA MET A 136 -6.45 -33.23 -10.30
C MET A 136 -7.89 -33.70 -10.56
N ILE A 137 -8.28 -34.81 -9.93
CA ILE A 137 -9.67 -35.27 -9.85
C ILE A 137 -10.19 -34.95 -8.46
N THR A 138 -11.38 -34.37 -8.34
CA THR A 138 -12.03 -34.17 -7.03
C THR A 138 -13.18 -35.15 -6.86
N LEU A 139 -13.14 -35.94 -5.79
CA LEU A 139 -14.21 -36.84 -5.36
C LEU A 139 -14.73 -36.37 -4.00
N GLU A 140 -16.00 -35.99 -3.95
CA GLU A 140 -16.68 -35.54 -2.75
C GLU A 140 -17.73 -36.56 -2.34
N ILE A 141 -17.65 -37.04 -1.10
CA ILE A 141 -18.50 -38.10 -0.54
C ILE A 141 -19.18 -37.57 0.70
N HIS A 142 -20.51 -37.67 0.72
CA HIS A 142 -21.32 -37.31 1.86
C HIS A 142 -22.00 -38.55 2.44
N SER A 143 -21.76 -38.85 3.72
CA SER A 143 -22.32 -40.03 4.42
C SER A 143 -22.38 -39.80 5.93
N SER A 144 -23.16 -40.58 6.68
CA SER A 144 -23.15 -40.58 8.16
C SER A 144 -21.90 -41.25 8.75
N ASP A 145 -21.28 -42.15 7.98
CA ASP A 145 -20.27 -43.09 8.45
C ASP A 145 -18.83 -42.64 8.13
N VAL A 146 -18.67 -41.47 7.51
CA VAL A 146 -17.37 -40.89 7.13
C VAL A 146 -16.98 -39.72 8.05
N PRO A 147 -15.69 -39.52 8.36
CA PRO A 147 -15.22 -38.35 9.08
C PRO A 147 -15.21 -37.10 8.19
N ASP A 148 -15.27 -35.91 8.79
CA ASP A 148 -15.00 -34.65 8.09
C ASP A 148 -13.48 -34.54 7.84
N LEU A 149 -13.05 -34.79 6.60
CA LEU A 149 -11.63 -34.84 6.25
C LEU A 149 -11.39 -34.62 4.75
N THR A 150 -10.31 -33.92 4.41
CA THR A 150 -9.88 -33.70 3.02
C THR A 150 -8.46 -34.22 2.81
N LEU A 151 -8.34 -35.25 1.97
CA LEU A 151 -7.12 -35.99 1.68
C LEU A 151 -6.74 -35.84 0.21
N ILE A 152 -5.45 -35.79 -0.09
CA ILE A 152 -4.92 -35.81 -1.47
C ILE A 152 -4.16 -37.12 -1.64
N ASP A 153 -4.73 -38.01 -2.45
CA ASP A 153 -4.08 -39.25 -2.84
C ASP A 153 -3.09 -38.99 -3.98
N LEU A 154 -1.82 -39.34 -3.77
CA LEU A 154 -0.76 -39.17 -4.75
C LEU A 154 -0.37 -40.53 -5.36
N PRO A 155 0.16 -40.55 -6.61
CA PRO A 155 0.69 -41.77 -7.20
C PRO A 155 1.73 -42.44 -6.30
N GLY A 156 1.66 -43.77 -6.17
CA GLY A 156 2.62 -44.54 -5.39
C GLY A 156 3.99 -44.58 -6.08
N ILE A 157 5.06 -44.50 -5.30
CA ILE A 157 6.43 -44.45 -5.84
C ILE A 157 6.79 -45.82 -6.43
N ALA A 158 6.99 -45.88 -7.75
CA ALA A 158 7.44 -47.07 -8.47
C ALA A 158 8.95 -46.99 -8.73
N ARG A 159 9.68 -48.07 -8.40
CA ARG A 159 11.15 -48.13 -8.54
C ARG A 159 11.63 -48.53 -9.93
N VAL A 160 10.79 -49.22 -10.70
CA VAL A 160 11.12 -49.71 -12.04
C VAL A 160 9.91 -49.51 -12.94
N ALA A 161 10.12 -48.97 -14.13
CA ALA A 161 9.09 -48.86 -15.15
C ALA A 161 8.66 -50.27 -15.58
N THR A 162 7.36 -50.57 -15.43
CA THR A 162 6.77 -51.85 -15.86
C THR A 162 5.79 -51.60 -17.01
N GLY A 163 5.69 -52.53 -17.95
CA GLY A 163 4.75 -52.42 -19.07
C GLY A 163 5.13 -51.34 -20.11
N ASN A 164 4.17 -50.48 -20.44
CA ASN A 164 4.29 -49.39 -21.42
C ASN A 164 4.62 -48.03 -20.75
N GLN A 165 5.08 -48.05 -19.50
CA GLN A 165 5.45 -46.85 -18.75
C GLN A 165 6.70 -46.16 -19.33
N PRO A 166 6.77 -44.82 -19.30
CA PRO A 166 7.98 -44.08 -19.61
C PRO A 166 9.17 -44.50 -18.73
N LYS A 167 10.39 -44.47 -19.28
CA LYS A 167 11.61 -44.78 -18.50
C LYS A 167 11.86 -43.79 -17.34
N ASP A 168 11.28 -42.60 -17.42
CA ASP A 168 11.37 -41.53 -16.42
C ASP A 168 10.14 -41.46 -15.49
N ILE A 169 9.30 -42.50 -15.46
CA ILE A 169 8.07 -42.53 -14.66
C ILE A 169 8.33 -42.28 -13.16
N GLU A 170 9.42 -42.82 -12.60
CA GLU A 170 9.81 -42.58 -11.22
C GLU A 170 10.05 -41.09 -10.96
N LYS A 171 10.77 -40.41 -11.88
CA LYS A 171 11.04 -38.98 -11.78
C LYS A 171 9.75 -38.17 -11.88
N GLN A 172 8.87 -38.51 -12.82
CA GLN A 172 7.57 -37.84 -12.97
C GLN A 172 6.70 -37.99 -11.71
N ILE A 173 6.65 -39.18 -11.10
CA ILE A 173 5.97 -39.42 -9.82
C ILE A 173 6.58 -38.55 -8.73
N LYS A 174 7.91 -38.55 -8.61
CA LYS A 174 8.62 -37.75 -7.61
C LYS A 174 8.35 -36.26 -7.79
N ASP A 175 8.34 -35.76 -9.02
CA ASP A 175 8.06 -34.36 -9.35
C ASP A 175 6.60 -33.98 -8.99
N VAL A 176 5.63 -34.88 -9.26
CA VAL A 176 4.24 -34.70 -8.82
C VAL A 176 4.17 -34.61 -7.29
N ILE A 177 4.78 -35.56 -6.58
CA ILE A 177 4.76 -35.60 -5.11
C ILE A 177 5.44 -34.37 -4.52
N GLU A 178 6.65 -34.02 -4.98
CA GLU A 178 7.43 -32.86 -4.51
C GLU A 178 6.64 -31.56 -4.64
N LYS A 179 5.82 -31.39 -5.69
CA LYS A 179 4.96 -30.21 -5.87
C LYS A 179 3.95 -30.00 -4.72
N PHE A 180 3.48 -31.08 -4.11
CA PHE A 180 2.56 -31.02 -2.96
C PHE A 180 3.32 -30.99 -1.64
N ILE A 181 4.29 -31.87 -1.43
CA ILE A 181 4.98 -32.00 -0.13
C ILE A 181 5.95 -30.84 0.18
N LYS A 182 6.39 -30.06 -0.83
CA LYS A 182 7.23 -28.87 -0.62
C LYS A 182 6.49 -27.72 0.05
N ARG A 183 5.16 -27.70 -0.02
CA ARG A 183 4.30 -26.67 0.59
C ARG A 183 4.31 -26.85 2.11
N GLN A 184 4.57 -25.76 2.84
CA GLN A 184 4.62 -25.81 4.30
C GLN A 184 3.23 -26.03 4.92
N GLU A 185 2.19 -25.69 4.16
CA GLU A 185 0.79 -25.83 4.51
C GLU A 185 0.26 -27.26 4.30
N THR A 186 1.07 -28.18 3.75
CA THR A 186 0.67 -29.56 3.48
C THR A 186 1.25 -30.53 4.51
N ILE A 187 0.38 -31.31 5.16
CA ILE A 187 0.75 -32.40 6.05
C ILE A 187 1.10 -33.63 5.20
N SER A 188 2.27 -34.21 5.43
CA SER A 188 2.70 -35.45 4.76
C SER A 188 2.26 -36.66 5.56
N LEU A 189 1.39 -37.49 4.99
CA LEU A 189 0.96 -38.75 5.56
C LEU A 189 1.73 -39.89 4.90
N VAL A 190 2.75 -40.42 5.59
CA VAL A 190 3.66 -41.43 5.05
C VAL A 190 3.14 -42.82 5.40
N VAL A 191 2.75 -43.60 4.39
CA VAL A 191 2.21 -44.95 4.55
C VAL A 191 3.30 -45.98 4.26
N VAL A 192 3.66 -46.79 5.27
CA VAL A 192 4.73 -47.78 5.23
C VAL A 192 4.22 -49.14 5.69
N PRO A 193 4.53 -50.25 5.01
CA PRO A 193 4.25 -51.59 5.53
C PRO A 193 5.07 -51.92 6.78
N ALA A 194 4.44 -52.52 7.79
CA ALA A 194 5.08 -52.88 9.06
C ALA A 194 6.13 -54.00 8.92
N ASN A 195 6.06 -54.79 7.85
CA ASN A 195 6.98 -55.90 7.57
C ASN A 195 8.26 -55.46 6.83
N ILE A 196 8.44 -54.17 6.55
CA ILE A 196 9.61 -53.60 5.86
C ILE A 196 10.30 -52.61 6.81
N ASP A 197 11.63 -52.53 6.76
CA ASP A 197 12.38 -51.53 7.51
C ASP A 197 12.04 -50.11 7.02
N ILE A 198 11.55 -49.30 7.95
CA ILE A 198 11.12 -47.92 7.73
C ILE A 198 12.25 -47.01 7.24
N ALA A 199 13.51 -47.32 7.51
CA ALA A 199 14.64 -46.52 7.01
C ALA A 199 14.82 -46.64 5.48
N THR A 200 14.26 -47.68 4.86
CA THR A 200 14.48 -48.03 3.45
C THR A 200 13.36 -47.55 2.50
N THR A 201 12.31 -46.91 3.02
CA THR A 201 11.21 -46.39 2.20
C THR A 201 11.55 -45.04 1.57
N GLU A 202 11.30 -44.93 0.27
CA GLU A 202 11.52 -43.70 -0.48
C GLU A 202 10.55 -42.59 -0.03
N ALA A 203 9.32 -42.96 0.34
CA ALA A 203 8.31 -42.01 0.82
C ALA A 203 8.78 -41.23 2.06
N LEU A 204 9.47 -41.89 3.00
CA LEU A 204 10.02 -41.22 4.17
C LEU A 204 11.26 -40.38 3.84
N GLN A 205 12.11 -40.84 2.92
CA GLN A 205 13.26 -40.05 2.45
C GLN A 205 12.81 -38.75 1.77
N MET A 206 11.78 -38.82 0.91
CA MET A 206 11.19 -37.65 0.29
C MET A 206 10.57 -36.70 1.31
N ALA A 207 9.86 -37.23 2.32
CA ALA A 207 9.30 -36.43 3.40
C ALA A 207 10.41 -35.74 4.23
N SER A 208 11.46 -36.47 4.60
CA SER A 208 12.59 -35.95 5.38
C SER A 208 13.38 -34.87 4.64
N LYS A 209 13.50 -34.99 3.31
CA LYS A 209 14.13 -33.97 2.44
C LYS A 209 13.42 -32.60 2.51
N VAL A 210 12.09 -32.59 2.65
CA VAL A 210 11.27 -31.36 2.69
C VAL A 210 10.82 -30.95 4.11
N ASP A 211 10.95 -31.85 5.08
CA ASP A 211 10.63 -31.67 6.50
C ASP A 211 11.63 -32.46 7.37
N SER A 212 12.86 -31.92 7.46
CA SER A 212 13.94 -32.55 8.23
C SER A 212 13.65 -32.67 9.73
N THR A 213 12.73 -31.86 10.25
CA THR A 213 12.35 -31.85 11.66
C THR A 213 11.12 -32.70 11.98
N GLY A 214 10.48 -33.31 10.97
CA GLY A 214 9.26 -34.10 11.12
C GLY A 214 8.09 -33.33 11.72
N GLN A 215 8.01 -32.01 11.52
CA GLN A 215 6.99 -31.14 12.11
C GLN A 215 5.60 -31.35 11.53
N ARG A 216 5.53 -31.72 10.25
CA ARG A 216 4.29 -31.88 9.49
C ARG A 216 4.19 -33.24 8.83
N THR A 217 4.93 -34.22 9.34
CA THR A 217 4.98 -35.59 8.84
C THR A 217 4.40 -36.54 9.87
N LEU A 218 3.39 -37.32 9.48
CA LEU A 218 2.75 -38.37 10.29
C LEU A 218 2.98 -39.72 9.61
N GLY A 219 3.50 -40.70 10.36
CA GLY A 219 3.73 -42.05 9.84
C GLY A 219 2.56 -43.00 10.12
N ILE A 220 2.19 -43.80 9.13
CA ILE A 220 1.22 -44.89 9.27
C ILE A 220 1.91 -46.20 8.92
N LEU A 221 1.86 -47.15 9.85
CA LEU A 221 2.26 -48.53 9.63
C LEU A 221 1.04 -49.38 9.24
N THR A 222 1.12 -50.06 8.09
CA THR A 222 0.07 -50.93 7.56
C THR A 222 0.53 -52.39 7.55
N LYS A 223 -0.37 -53.33 7.25
CA LYS A 223 -0.06 -54.77 7.15
C LYS A 223 0.65 -55.35 8.40
N PRO A 224 0.16 -55.08 9.63
CA PRO A 224 0.76 -55.63 10.85
C PRO A 224 0.63 -57.16 10.94
N ASP A 225 -0.25 -57.76 10.15
CA ASP A 225 -0.49 -59.20 10.03
C ASP A 225 0.62 -59.96 9.29
N LEU A 226 1.45 -59.26 8.52
CA LEU A 226 2.56 -59.85 7.75
C LEU A 226 3.91 -59.71 8.44
N VAL A 227 3.93 -59.29 9.71
CA VAL A 227 5.16 -59.15 10.49
C VAL A 227 5.61 -60.51 11.00
N ASP A 228 6.88 -60.85 10.79
CA ASP A 228 7.46 -62.10 11.28
C ASP A 228 7.51 -62.14 12.81
N LYS A 229 7.24 -63.32 13.38
CA LYS A 229 7.28 -63.55 14.84
C LYS A 229 8.68 -63.30 15.38
N GLY A 230 8.81 -62.35 16.30
CA GLY A 230 10.06 -61.84 16.87
C GLY A 230 10.42 -60.41 16.43
N MET A 231 9.84 -59.90 15.33
CA MET A 231 10.08 -58.53 14.84
C MET A 231 9.02 -57.53 15.32
N GLU A 232 7.95 -58.00 16.00
CA GLU A 232 6.87 -57.14 16.47
C GLU A 232 7.35 -56.11 17.51
N GLU A 233 8.38 -56.43 18.31
CA GLU A 233 8.98 -55.49 19.24
C GLU A 233 9.61 -54.28 18.52
N THR A 234 10.29 -54.52 17.39
CA THR A 234 10.85 -53.44 16.55
C THR A 234 9.74 -52.55 15.97
N VAL A 235 8.59 -53.14 15.60
CA VAL A 235 7.41 -52.37 15.16
C VAL A 235 6.87 -51.50 16.29
N VAL A 236 6.73 -52.03 17.50
CA VAL A 236 6.29 -51.27 18.69
C VAL A 236 7.26 -50.12 19.00
N ARG A 237 8.57 -50.35 18.95
CA ARG A 237 9.60 -49.31 19.13
C ARG A 237 9.50 -48.22 18.07
N THR A 238 9.19 -48.59 16.82
CA THR A 238 8.97 -47.64 15.73
C THR A 238 7.73 -46.78 16.00
N VAL A 239 6.61 -47.39 16.38
CA VAL A 239 5.37 -46.67 16.71
C VAL A 239 5.56 -45.73 17.91
N ASN A 240 6.37 -46.14 18.88
CA ASN A 240 6.75 -45.33 20.04
C ASN A 240 7.82 -44.27 19.74
N ASN A 241 8.10 -44.00 18.47
CA ASN A 241 8.97 -42.92 18.02
C ASN A 241 10.45 -43.08 18.44
N GLN A 242 10.88 -44.33 18.71
CA GLN A 242 12.24 -44.61 19.20
C GLN A 242 13.26 -44.88 18.07
N VAL A 243 12.78 -45.19 16.86
CA VAL A 243 13.64 -45.51 15.70
C VAL A 243 13.88 -44.28 14.84
N ILE A 244 12.82 -43.69 14.28
CA ILE A 244 12.88 -42.42 13.53
C ILE A 244 11.91 -41.44 14.18
N GLN A 245 12.42 -40.30 14.66
CA GLN A 245 11.62 -39.33 15.41
C GLN A 245 10.79 -38.42 14.49
N LEU A 246 9.47 -38.56 14.55
CA LEU A 246 8.49 -37.63 13.95
C LEU A 246 7.74 -36.88 15.05
N LYS A 247 7.51 -35.57 14.90
CA LYS A 247 6.79 -34.79 15.92
C LYS A 247 5.31 -35.12 16.01
N LYS A 248 4.68 -35.53 14.90
CA LYS A 248 3.29 -35.99 14.89
C LYS A 248 3.13 -37.46 15.30
N GLY A 249 4.24 -38.20 15.39
CA GLY A 249 4.31 -39.60 15.81
C GLY A 249 3.94 -40.60 14.71
N TYR A 250 3.56 -41.80 15.13
CA TYR A 250 3.16 -42.90 14.27
C TYR A 250 1.85 -43.51 14.73
N MET A 251 1.12 -44.11 13.79
CA MET A 251 -0.04 -44.94 14.06
C MET A 251 0.07 -46.27 13.31
N ILE A 252 -0.59 -47.31 13.83
CA ILE A 252 -0.62 -48.63 13.21
C ILE A 252 -2.06 -49.05 12.90
N VAL A 253 -2.29 -49.54 11.68
CA VAL A 253 -3.64 -49.87 11.22
C VAL A 253 -3.66 -51.20 10.49
N LYS A 254 -4.74 -51.96 10.68
CA LYS A 254 -5.00 -53.21 9.97
C LYS A 254 -6.15 -52.98 8.99
N CYS A 255 -5.78 -52.87 7.72
CA CYS A 255 -6.76 -52.79 6.64
C CYS A 255 -7.20 -54.17 6.17
N ARG A 256 -8.26 -54.23 5.35
CA ARG A 256 -8.71 -55.46 4.67
C ARG A 256 -7.60 -56.05 3.81
N GLY A 257 -7.33 -57.36 3.99
CA GLY A 257 -6.43 -58.12 3.14
C GLY A 257 -7.05 -58.48 1.79
N GLN A 258 -6.27 -59.06 0.89
CA GLN A 258 -6.78 -59.49 -0.43
C GLN A 258 -7.89 -60.54 -0.32
N GLN A 259 -7.82 -61.42 0.68
CA GLN A 259 -8.86 -62.42 0.97
C GLN A 259 -10.16 -61.75 1.43
N ASP A 260 -10.09 -60.82 2.40
CA ASP A 260 -11.27 -60.10 2.90
C ASP A 260 -11.99 -59.30 1.79
N ILE A 261 -11.24 -58.83 0.79
CA ILE A 261 -11.77 -58.10 -0.36
C ILE A 261 -12.48 -59.04 -1.33
N ASN A 262 -11.87 -60.19 -1.63
CA ASN A 262 -12.47 -61.21 -2.49
C ASN A 262 -13.77 -61.76 -1.87
N GLU A 263 -13.81 -61.87 -0.53
CA GLU A 263 -14.98 -62.28 0.25
C GLU A 263 -16.02 -61.17 0.45
N LYS A 264 -15.77 -59.95 -0.05
CA LYS A 264 -16.63 -58.76 0.11
C LYS A 264 -16.99 -58.49 1.58
N LEU A 265 -16.02 -58.58 2.48
CA LEU A 265 -16.24 -58.30 3.88
C LEU A 265 -16.68 -56.85 4.08
N ASP A 266 -17.79 -56.69 4.78
CA ASP A 266 -18.38 -55.39 5.13
C ASP A 266 -17.43 -54.57 6.02
N LEU A 267 -17.47 -53.25 5.87
CA LEU A 267 -16.56 -52.31 6.54
C LEU A 267 -16.70 -52.37 8.06
N VAL A 268 -17.93 -52.46 8.58
CA VAL A 268 -18.20 -52.56 10.03
C VAL A 268 -17.56 -53.81 10.63
N LYS A 269 -17.72 -54.95 9.94
CA LYS A 269 -17.09 -56.22 10.35
C LYS A 269 -15.57 -56.16 10.24
N ALA A 270 -15.02 -55.44 9.27
CA ALA A 270 -13.58 -55.25 9.13
C ALA A 270 -13.00 -54.43 10.30
N LEU A 271 -13.69 -53.38 10.76
CA LEU A 271 -13.30 -52.59 11.93
C LEU A 271 -13.35 -53.40 13.24
N GLU A 272 -14.36 -54.27 13.40
CA GLU A 272 -14.41 -55.21 14.53
C GLU A 272 -13.24 -56.20 14.52
N LYS A 273 -12.92 -56.76 13.33
CA LYS A 273 -11.78 -57.68 13.15
C LYS A 273 -10.44 -56.99 13.38
N GLU A 274 -10.32 -55.72 13.00
CA GLU A 274 -9.15 -54.89 13.33
C GLU A 274 -8.99 -54.74 14.85
N ARG A 275 -10.06 -54.34 15.54
CA ARG A 275 -10.00 -54.13 17.00
C ARG A 275 -9.65 -55.42 17.74
N ARG A 276 -10.26 -56.55 17.39
CA ARG A 276 -9.94 -57.86 17.99
C ARG A 276 -8.48 -58.26 17.75
N PHE A 277 -7.95 -58.02 16.55
CA PHE A 277 -6.55 -58.32 16.25
C PHE A 277 -5.59 -57.56 17.19
N PHE A 278 -5.81 -56.27 17.42
CA PHE A 278 -4.95 -55.50 18.31
C PHE A 278 -5.14 -55.86 19.80
N ASP A 279 -6.35 -56.25 20.20
CA ASP A 279 -6.67 -56.62 21.59
C ASP A 279 -6.11 -58.01 21.98
N GLU A 280 -6.17 -58.98 21.05
CA GLU A 280 -5.70 -60.34 21.25
C GLU A 280 -4.17 -60.48 21.12
N HIS A 281 -3.49 -59.54 20.45
CA HIS A 281 -2.05 -59.62 20.19
C HIS A 281 -1.22 -59.13 21.38
N SER A 282 -0.36 -60.01 21.92
CA SER A 282 0.44 -59.77 23.14
C SER A 282 1.27 -58.47 23.11
N HIS A 283 1.93 -58.17 21.99
CA HIS A 283 2.78 -56.98 21.84
C HIS A 283 2.05 -55.71 21.39
N PHE A 284 0.96 -55.82 20.62
CA PHE A 284 0.28 -54.65 20.05
C PHE A 284 -0.87 -54.13 20.89
N ARG A 285 -1.34 -54.90 21.89
CA ARG A 285 -2.37 -54.46 22.84
C ARG A 285 -2.00 -53.15 23.54
N CYS A 286 -0.73 -52.98 23.91
CA CYS A 286 -0.23 -51.74 24.52
C CYS A 286 -0.46 -50.52 23.60
N LEU A 287 -0.29 -50.67 22.29
CA LEU A 287 -0.51 -49.59 21.31
C LEU A 287 -2.01 -49.22 21.18
N LEU A 288 -2.90 -50.18 21.40
CA LEU A 288 -4.35 -49.94 21.44
C LEU A 288 -4.75 -49.16 22.70
N GLU A 289 -4.21 -49.55 23.87
CA GLU A 289 -4.45 -48.87 25.14
C GLU A 289 -3.90 -47.43 25.15
N GLU A 290 -2.79 -47.18 24.45
CA GLU A 290 -2.21 -45.84 24.25
C GLU A 290 -2.91 -45.01 23.15
N GLY A 291 -3.91 -45.57 22.46
CA GLY A 291 -4.66 -44.88 21.40
C GLY A 291 -3.91 -44.66 20.09
N LYS A 292 -2.86 -45.45 19.81
CA LYS A 292 -2.01 -45.34 18.60
C LYS A 292 -2.35 -46.39 17.52
N ALA A 293 -3.30 -47.27 17.79
CA ALA A 293 -3.74 -48.32 16.87
C ALA A 293 -5.19 -48.12 16.44
N THR A 294 -5.59 -48.70 15.29
CA THR A 294 -6.93 -48.71 14.68
C THR A 294 -7.31 -47.54 13.76
N ILE A 295 -8.14 -47.83 12.76
CA ILE A 295 -8.64 -46.86 11.77
C ILE A 295 -9.52 -45.75 12.39
N PRO A 296 -10.46 -46.03 13.32
CA PRO A 296 -11.30 -44.98 13.90
C PRO A 296 -10.49 -43.93 14.67
N LEU A 297 -9.50 -44.37 15.46
CA LEU A 297 -8.59 -43.47 16.16
C LEU A 297 -7.68 -42.71 15.20
N LEU A 298 -7.29 -43.32 14.07
CA LEU A 298 -6.56 -42.62 13.01
C LEU A 298 -7.40 -41.50 12.39
N ALA A 299 -8.69 -41.74 12.11
CA ALA A 299 -9.58 -40.72 11.57
C ALA A 299 -9.70 -39.51 12.51
N GLU A 300 -9.94 -39.76 13.81
CA GLU A 300 -9.98 -38.70 14.83
C GLU A 300 -8.67 -37.93 14.91
N ARG A 301 -7.53 -38.64 14.88
CA ARG A 301 -6.19 -38.02 14.89
C ARG A 301 -5.96 -37.14 13.66
N LEU A 302 -6.29 -37.62 12.46
CA LEU A 302 -6.10 -36.88 11.21
C LEU A 302 -6.96 -35.62 11.17
N THR A 303 -8.22 -35.71 11.60
CA THR A 303 -9.12 -34.55 11.68
C THR A 303 -8.60 -33.52 12.68
N LYS A 304 -8.15 -33.96 13.87
CA LYS A 304 -7.52 -33.07 14.86
C LYS A 304 -6.29 -32.37 14.30
N GLU A 305 -5.37 -33.12 13.71
CA GLU A 305 -4.12 -32.59 13.17
C GLU A 305 -4.36 -31.63 11.99
N LEU A 306 -5.37 -31.89 11.15
CA LEU A 306 -5.77 -31.00 10.07
C LEU A 306 -6.30 -29.67 10.61
N VAL A 307 -7.20 -29.70 11.60
CA VAL A 307 -7.81 -28.50 12.17
C VAL A 307 -6.79 -27.64 12.92
N GLU A 308 -5.91 -28.27 13.71
CA GLU A 308 -4.80 -27.57 14.37
C GLU A 308 -3.87 -26.92 13.33
N HIS A 309 -3.58 -27.62 12.23
CA HIS A 309 -2.73 -27.10 11.16
C HIS A 309 -3.40 -25.96 10.37
N ILE A 310 -4.70 -26.07 10.06
CA ILE A 310 -5.49 -25.00 9.44
C ILE A 310 -5.45 -23.77 10.35
N THR A 311 -5.74 -23.93 11.63
CA THR A 311 -5.78 -22.83 12.61
C THR A 311 -4.43 -22.12 12.73
N LYS A 312 -3.33 -22.88 12.74
CA LYS A 312 -1.96 -22.33 12.79
C LYS A 312 -1.57 -21.60 11.50
N THR A 313 -2.03 -22.09 10.36
CA THR A 313 -1.65 -21.60 9.02
C THR A 313 -2.54 -20.45 8.55
N LEU A 314 -3.76 -20.34 9.06
CA LEU A 314 -4.76 -19.35 8.62
C LEU A 314 -4.24 -17.90 8.70
N PRO A 315 -3.58 -17.43 9.77
CA PRO A 315 -3.04 -16.06 9.83
C PRO A 315 -1.96 -15.80 8.78
N GLN A 316 -1.15 -16.82 8.47
CA GLN A 316 -0.11 -16.72 7.44
C GLN A 316 -0.73 -16.66 6.04
N LEU A 317 -1.74 -17.48 5.78
CA LEU A 317 -2.49 -17.51 4.52
C LEU A 317 -3.21 -16.17 4.27
N GLN A 318 -3.82 -15.61 5.31
CA GLN A 318 -4.41 -14.28 5.30
C GLN A 318 -3.37 -13.20 4.96
N LYS A 319 -2.20 -13.22 5.61
CA LYS A 319 -1.11 -12.29 5.30
C LYS A 319 -0.62 -12.43 3.85
N GLN A 320 -0.47 -13.66 3.35
CA GLN A 320 -0.07 -13.92 1.96
C GLN A 320 -1.11 -13.41 0.95
N LEU A 321 -2.40 -13.60 1.23
CA LEU A 321 -3.50 -13.10 0.41
C LEU A 321 -3.46 -11.57 0.31
N GLU A 322 -3.27 -10.89 1.45
CA GLU A 322 -3.22 -9.43 1.50
C GLU A 322 -2.01 -8.87 0.73
N MET A 323 -0.83 -9.48 0.88
CA MET A 323 0.36 -9.10 0.10
C MET A 323 0.15 -9.32 -1.41
N LYS A 324 -0.45 -10.45 -1.81
CA LYS A 324 -0.71 -10.71 -3.24
C LYS A 324 -1.75 -9.76 -3.82
N LEU A 325 -2.75 -9.38 -3.03
CA LEU A 325 -3.77 -8.45 -3.49
C LEU A 325 -3.23 -7.02 -3.60
N GLU A 326 -2.38 -6.59 -2.66
CA GLU A 326 -1.68 -5.29 -2.75
C GLU A 326 -0.81 -5.24 -4.01
N LYS A 327 0.06 -6.23 -4.21
CA LYS A 327 0.89 -6.34 -5.42
C LYS A 327 0.07 -6.35 -6.71
N THR A 328 -1.00 -7.15 -6.77
CA THR A 328 -1.87 -7.21 -7.96
C THR A 328 -2.55 -5.87 -8.22
N THR A 329 -2.90 -5.12 -7.17
CA THR A 329 -3.50 -3.79 -7.29
C THR A 329 -2.49 -2.75 -7.78
N GLU A 330 -1.24 -2.81 -7.30
CA GLU A 330 -0.14 -1.96 -7.78
C GLU A 330 0.19 -2.22 -9.25
N ASP A 331 0.32 -3.50 -9.62
CA ASP A 331 0.56 -3.92 -11.01
C ASP A 331 -0.57 -3.44 -11.93
N LEU A 332 -1.82 -3.49 -11.47
CA LEU A 332 -2.98 -3.01 -12.23
C LEU A 332 -3.02 -1.47 -12.31
N ARG A 333 -2.66 -0.76 -11.25
CA ARG A 333 -2.51 0.72 -11.28
C ARG A 333 -1.42 1.16 -12.25
N ALA A 334 -0.31 0.44 -12.32
CA ALA A 334 0.78 0.74 -13.25
C ALA A 334 0.35 0.61 -14.73
N LEU A 335 -0.62 -0.28 -15.02
CA LEU A 335 -1.18 -0.47 -16.35
C LEU A 335 -2.34 0.50 -16.65
N GLY A 336 -2.93 1.16 -15.64
CA GLY A 336 -4.08 2.04 -15.78
C GLY A 336 -5.41 1.32 -16.08
N ASP A 337 -6.51 2.09 -16.13
CA ASP A 337 -7.88 1.54 -16.21
C ASP A 337 -8.24 0.93 -17.58
N GLY A 338 -7.42 1.20 -18.59
CA GLY A 338 -7.62 0.76 -19.98
C GLY A 338 -8.50 1.70 -20.78
N VAL A 339 -8.63 1.40 -22.06
CA VAL A 339 -9.46 2.20 -22.99
C VAL A 339 -10.93 1.80 -22.81
N PRO A 340 -11.85 2.75 -22.60
CA PRO A 340 -13.27 2.47 -22.57
C PRO A 340 -13.75 1.82 -23.88
N THR A 341 -14.81 1.02 -23.81
CA THR A 341 -15.37 0.34 -24.99
C THR A 341 -16.29 1.25 -25.80
N ASP A 342 -17.00 2.18 -25.12
CA ASP A 342 -17.89 3.15 -25.75
C ASP A 342 -17.13 4.32 -26.40
N GLU A 343 -17.59 4.77 -27.58
CA GLU A 343 -16.93 5.82 -28.37
C GLU A 343 -17.01 7.21 -27.70
N HIS A 344 -18.11 7.50 -26.98
CA HIS A 344 -18.24 8.76 -26.25
C HIS A 344 -17.31 8.79 -25.03
N GLU A 345 -17.20 7.66 -24.32
CA GLU A 345 -16.24 7.49 -23.23
C GLU A 345 -14.78 7.53 -23.71
N LYS A 346 -14.46 6.97 -24.89
CA LYS A 346 -13.13 7.10 -25.51
C LYS A 346 -12.74 8.55 -25.75
N THR A 347 -13.68 9.36 -26.23
CA THR A 347 -13.44 10.79 -26.46
C THR A 347 -13.14 11.51 -25.14
N ASN A 348 -13.94 11.27 -24.09
CA ASN A 348 -13.70 11.83 -22.77
C ASN A 348 -12.39 11.36 -22.14
N PHE A 349 -12.01 10.10 -22.38
CA PHE A 349 -10.75 9.54 -21.94
C PHE A 349 -9.55 10.20 -22.65
N LEU A 350 -9.64 10.41 -23.97
CA LEU A 350 -8.63 11.12 -24.75
C LEU A 350 -8.45 12.56 -24.25
N ILE A 351 -9.55 13.29 -24.03
CA ILE A 351 -9.55 14.65 -23.48
C ILE A 351 -8.84 14.66 -22.13
N THR A 352 -9.18 13.71 -21.24
CA THR A 352 -8.57 13.60 -19.91
C THR A 352 -7.07 13.38 -20.02
N LYS A 353 -6.62 12.50 -20.92
CA LYS A 353 -5.19 12.20 -21.11
C LYS A 353 -4.41 13.38 -21.69
N ILE A 354 -4.98 14.08 -22.67
CA ILE A 354 -4.36 15.28 -23.26
C ILE A 354 -4.32 16.41 -22.24
N ARG A 355 -5.38 16.61 -21.44
CA ARG A 355 -5.39 17.62 -20.38
C ARG A 355 -4.32 17.36 -19.32
N GLN A 356 -4.19 16.11 -18.85
CA GLN A 356 -3.12 15.73 -17.92
C GLN A 356 -1.72 16.01 -18.47
N PHE A 357 -1.54 15.81 -19.78
CA PHE A 357 -0.28 16.13 -20.45
C PHE A 357 -0.04 17.66 -20.52
N ILE A 358 -1.06 18.44 -20.87
CA ILE A 358 -1.00 19.91 -20.90
C ILE A 358 -0.68 20.48 -19.52
N ASP A 359 -1.30 19.96 -18.46
CA ASP A 359 -1.04 20.37 -17.08
C ASP A 359 0.43 20.08 -16.68
N ALA A 360 0.99 18.95 -17.12
CA ALA A 360 2.40 18.62 -16.90
C ALA A 360 3.35 19.59 -17.65
N LEU A 361 3.01 19.98 -18.89
CA LEU A 361 3.75 20.98 -19.64
C LEU A 361 3.68 22.37 -19.00
N GLU A 362 2.50 22.74 -18.47
CA GLU A 362 2.31 24.00 -17.74
C GLU A 362 3.19 24.05 -16.47
N GLY A 363 3.37 22.89 -15.82
CA GLY A 363 4.31 22.74 -14.71
C GLY A 363 5.75 23.11 -15.07
N ILE A 364 6.22 22.83 -16.30
CA ILE A 364 7.56 23.24 -16.77
C ILE A 364 7.63 24.76 -16.86
N LYS A 365 6.62 25.39 -17.47
CA LYS A 365 6.54 26.84 -17.68
C LYS A 365 6.53 27.60 -16.34
N LYS A 366 5.82 27.08 -15.34
CA LYS A 366 5.78 27.64 -13.97
C LYS A 366 6.96 27.23 -13.09
N ALA A 367 7.83 26.35 -13.57
CA ALA A 367 8.91 25.72 -12.80
C ALA A 367 8.41 24.95 -11.55
N GLU A 368 7.20 24.39 -11.62
CA GLU A 368 6.50 23.60 -10.59
C GLU A 368 6.40 22.12 -10.97
N GLU A 369 7.42 21.59 -11.66
CA GLU A 369 7.47 20.18 -12.05
C GLU A 369 7.41 19.24 -10.83
N ASP A 370 6.56 18.21 -10.94
CA ASP A 370 6.47 17.13 -9.94
C ASP A 370 7.64 16.15 -10.13
N LEU A 371 8.63 16.25 -9.23
CA LEU A 371 9.88 15.50 -9.34
C LEU A 371 9.80 14.19 -8.56
N ARG A 372 10.15 13.09 -9.23
CA ARG A 372 10.55 11.87 -8.52
C ARG A 372 11.93 12.11 -7.89
N SER A 373 12.17 11.51 -6.73
CA SER A 373 13.12 11.90 -5.67
C SER A 373 14.61 12.10 -6.00
N SER A 374 15.04 12.14 -7.27
CA SER A 374 16.43 12.37 -7.68
C SER A 374 16.63 13.38 -8.82
N ASP A 375 15.57 13.90 -9.44
CA ASP A 375 15.71 14.76 -10.62
C ASP A 375 15.76 16.25 -10.28
N MET A 376 16.57 17.02 -11.01
CA MET A 376 16.57 18.48 -10.95
C MET A 376 15.52 19.06 -11.91
N ARG A 377 14.80 20.11 -11.47
CA ARG A 377 13.84 20.87 -12.32
C ARG A 377 14.53 21.43 -13.57
N VAL A 378 13.78 21.54 -14.67
CA VAL A 378 14.27 22.10 -15.94
C VAL A 378 14.81 23.50 -15.74
N PHE A 379 14.04 24.37 -15.07
CA PHE A 379 14.46 25.76 -14.86
C PHE A 379 15.78 25.85 -14.05
N THR A 380 16.02 24.94 -13.12
CA THR A 380 17.29 24.88 -12.38
C THR A 380 18.47 24.52 -13.29
N LYS A 381 18.27 23.64 -14.27
CA LYS A 381 19.30 23.31 -15.29
C LYS A 381 19.54 24.50 -16.22
N VAL A 382 18.46 25.11 -16.72
CA VAL A 382 18.53 26.31 -17.57
C VAL A 382 19.25 27.47 -16.87
N ARG A 383 18.99 27.67 -15.56
CA ARG A 383 19.68 28.70 -14.77
C ARG A 383 21.19 28.46 -14.66
N LYS A 384 21.65 27.22 -14.66
CA LYS A 384 23.09 26.91 -14.70
C LYS A 384 23.71 27.39 -16.01
N GLU A 385 23.03 27.20 -17.13
CA GLU A 385 23.50 27.69 -18.43
C GLU A 385 23.50 29.21 -18.50
N PHE A 386 22.50 29.90 -17.93
CA PHE A 386 22.53 31.36 -17.82
C PHE A 386 23.68 31.86 -16.95
N ASN A 387 24.00 31.18 -15.85
CA ASN A 387 25.16 31.51 -15.04
C ASN A 387 26.47 31.28 -15.82
N ARG A 388 26.56 30.19 -16.60
CA ARG A 388 27.71 29.91 -17.45
C ARG A 388 27.91 31.00 -18.51
N TRP A 389 26.82 31.47 -19.12
CA TRP A 389 26.85 32.62 -20.04
C TRP A 389 27.40 33.88 -19.36
N LYS A 390 26.94 34.18 -18.14
CA LYS A 390 27.48 35.31 -17.36
C LYS A 390 28.98 35.14 -17.09
N THR A 391 29.44 33.94 -16.77
CA THR A 391 30.87 33.66 -16.58
C THR A 391 31.67 33.87 -17.87
N VAL A 392 31.13 33.52 -19.04
CA VAL A 392 31.78 33.78 -20.35
C VAL A 392 31.91 35.28 -20.60
N LEU A 393 30.85 36.06 -20.33
CA LEU A 393 30.87 37.51 -20.44
C LEU A 393 31.89 38.15 -19.49
N ASP A 394 31.94 37.69 -18.24
CA ASP A 394 32.85 38.21 -17.22
C ASP A 394 34.30 37.84 -17.50
N ALA A 395 34.57 36.60 -17.92
CA ALA A 395 35.90 36.16 -18.31
C ALA A 395 36.43 37.02 -19.47
N LYS A 396 35.61 37.33 -20.48
CA LYS A 396 35.99 38.24 -21.56
C LYS A 396 36.13 39.70 -21.12
N THR A 397 35.52 40.12 -20.01
CA THR A 397 35.69 41.47 -19.44
C THR A 397 36.95 41.57 -18.56
N ILE A 398 37.43 40.45 -18.00
CA ILE A 398 38.62 40.38 -17.14
C ILE A 398 39.90 40.09 -17.96
N ASN A 399 39.84 39.20 -18.96
CA ASN A 399 40.99 38.87 -19.83
C ASN A 399 41.36 40.02 -20.78
N THR A 400 40.54 41.07 -20.84
CA THR A 400 40.72 42.26 -21.66
C THR A 400 41.74 43.26 -21.11
N GLU A 401 42.17 43.23 -19.84
CA GLU A 401 43.15 44.26 -19.40
C GLU A 401 44.56 44.08 -19.99
N GLU A 402 45.03 42.84 -20.16
CA GLU A 402 46.33 42.55 -20.80
C GLU A 402 46.20 42.50 -22.33
N THR A 403 45.16 41.81 -22.85
CA THR A 403 44.95 41.66 -24.30
C THR A 403 44.56 42.98 -24.99
N LEU A 404 43.73 43.83 -24.35
CA LEU A 404 43.43 45.16 -24.90
C LEU A 404 44.63 46.07 -24.82
N ARG A 405 45.55 45.90 -23.85
CA ARG A 405 46.74 46.75 -23.77
C ARG A 405 47.60 46.57 -25.00
N ASP A 406 47.86 45.32 -25.41
CA ASP A 406 48.64 45.01 -26.60
C ASP A 406 47.94 45.47 -27.89
N GLU A 407 46.63 45.24 -28.03
CA GLU A 407 45.84 45.72 -29.18
C GLU A 407 45.76 47.25 -29.26
N VAL A 408 45.58 47.92 -28.12
CA VAL A 408 45.56 49.39 -28.03
C VAL A 408 46.96 49.96 -28.30
N GLU A 409 48.03 49.34 -27.81
CA GLU A 409 49.41 49.74 -28.09
C GLU A 409 49.77 49.58 -29.57
N GLU A 410 49.41 48.47 -30.20
CA GLU A 410 49.62 48.26 -31.64
C GLU A 410 48.86 49.30 -32.47
N TYR A 411 47.61 49.58 -32.10
CA TYR A 411 46.79 50.57 -32.79
C TYR A 411 47.34 52.00 -32.62
N VAL A 412 47.70 52.38 -31.39
CA VAL A 412 48.34 53.68 -31.10
C VAL A 412 49.65 53.80 -31.87
N ARG A 413 50.42 52.72 -32.02
CA ARG A 413 51.68 52.72 -32.80
C ARG A 413 51.46 52.85 -34.30
N THR A 414 50.41 52.22 -34.85
CA THR A 414 50.20 52.11 -36.31
C THR A 414 49.26 53.15 -36.90
N ARG A 415 48.33 53.71 -36.11
CA ARG A 415 47.21 54.52 -36.61
C ARG A 415 47.00 55.85 -35.87
N ARG A 416 47.84 56.20 -34.90
CA ARG A 416 47.75 57.50 -34.21
C ARG A 416 47.97 58.66 -35.17
N GLY A 417 47.05 59.62 -35.15
CA GLY A 417 47.08 60.83 -35.97
C GLY A 417 47.59 62.06 -35.22
N ARG A 418 46.87 63.18 -35.33
CA ARG A 418 47.19 64.48 -34.68
C ARG A 418 46.86 64.55 -33.18
N GLU A 419 46.51 63.43 -32.56
CA GLU A 419 46.01 63.38 -31.19
C GLU A 419 47.13 63.51 -30.16
N LEU A 420 46.94 64.41 -29.20
CA LEU A 420 47.85 64.61 -28.08
C LEU A 420 47.79 63.43 -27.09
N PRO A 421 48.89 63.12 -26.38
CA PRO A 421 48.87 62.08 -25.34
C PRO A 421 47.77 62.35 -24.32
N GLY A 422 46.94 61.35 -24.03
CA GLY A 422 45.79 61.43 -23.12
C GLY A 422 44.44 61.69 -23.79
N PHE A 423 44.38 62.01 -25.09
CA PHE A 423 43.12 62.08 -25.85
C PHE A 423 42.81 60.75 -26.54
N VAL A 424 41.57 60.30 -26.42
CA VAL A 424 41.10 58.99 -26.90
C VAL A 424 40.48 59.12 -28.30
N ASN A 425 40.94 58.33 -29.27
CA ASN A 425 40.35 58.26 -30.60
C ASN A 425 39.05 57.44 -30.60
N TYR A 426 37.92 58.06 -30.92
CA TYR A 426 36.63 57.36 -30.93
C TYR A 426 36.54 56.22 -31.98
N ARG A 427 37.16 56.36 -33.16
CA ARG A 427 37.12 55.29 -34.18
C ARG A 427 37.89 54.06 -33.73
N THR A 428 38.98 54.23 -33.01
CA THR A 428 39.74 53.13 -32.40
C THR A 428 38.88 52.39 -31.39
N PHE A 429 38.27 53.15 -30.47
CA PHE A 429 37.35 52.63 -29.47
C PHE A 429 36.22 51.83 -30.13
N GLU A 430 35.57 52.41 -31.14
CA GLU A 430 34.46 51.81 -31.87
C GLU A 430 34.85 50.49 -32.56
N ASN A 431 36.01 50.43 -33.21
CA ASN A 431 36.47 49.23 -33.90
C ASN A 431 36.78 48.08 -32.93
N ILE A 432 37.40 48.38 -31.79
CA ILE A 432 37.70 47.38 -30.75
C ILE A 432 36.40 46.82 -30.18
N VAL A 433 35.43 47.69 -29.86
CA VAL A 433 34.12 47.28 -29.36
C VAL A 433 33.40 46.37 -30.38
N LYS A 434 33.37 46.75 -31.66
CA LYS A 434 32.73 45.95 -32.71
C LYS A 434 33.32 44.54 -32.82
N LYS A 435 34.66 44.43 -32.84
CA LYS A 435 35.36 43.15 -32.91
C LYS A 435 34.99 42.25 -31.72
N HIS A 436 35.02 42.78 -30.50
CA HIS A 436 34.74 42.00 -29.30
C HIS A 436 33.27 41.54 -29.20
N ILE A 437 32.33 42.36 -29.68
CA ILE A 437 30.90 42.02 -29.72
C ILE A 437 30.62 40.90 -30.73
N GLU A 438 31.29 40.90 -31.88
CA GLU A 438 31.16 39.83 -32.89
C GLU A 438 31.58 38.47 -32.32
N GLU A 439 32.64 38.42 -31.51
CA GLU A 439 33.08 37.17 -30.88
C GLU A 439 32.18 36.67 -29.73
N LEU A 440 31.20 37.46 -29.29
CA LEU A 440 30.26 37.09 -28.23
C LEU A 440 28.97 36.46 -28.79
N GLU A 441 28.79 36.50 -30.11
CA GLU A 441 27.61 35.97 -30.79
C GLU A 441 27.57 34.43 -30.77
N GLU A 442 28.70 33.77 -31.10
CA GLU A 442 28.78 32.31 -31.11
C GLU A 442 28.49 31.67 -29.73
N PRO A 443 29.06 32.15 -28.60
CA PRO A 443 28.72 31.60 -27.28
C PRO A 443 27.26 31.86 -26.87
N ALA A 444 26.61 32.92 -27.38
CA ALA A 444 25.18 33.16 -27.17
C ALA A 444 24.31 32.16 -27.94
N LEU A 445 24.67 31.82 -29.18
CA LEU A 445 24.00 30.76 -29.95
C LEU A 445 24.20 29.38 -29.31
N LYS A 446 25.38 29.12 -28.72
CA LYS A 446 25.62 27.91 -27.94
C LYS A 446 24.70 27.81 -26.72
N LEU A 447 24.48 28.92 -26.00
CA LEU A 447 23.51 28.97 -24.91
C LEU A 447 22.10 28.60 -25.38
N LEU A 448 21.65 29.16 -26.51
CA LEU A 448 20.34 28.83 -27.09
C LEU A 448 20.22 27.33 -27.36
N LYS A 449 21.25 26.72 -27.96
CA LYS A 449 21.28 25.27 -28.22
C LYS A 449 21.23 24.43 -26.95
N ASP A 450 22.09 24.72 -25.98
CA ASP A 450 22.15 23.96 -24.72
C ASP A 450 20.82 24.02 -23.96
N VAL A 451 20.14 25.17 -23.94
CA VAL A 451 18.81 25.30 -23.32
C VAL A 451 17.73 24.55 -24.09
N THR A 452 17.79 24.58 -25.43
CA THR A 452 16.86 23.85 -26.32
C THR A 452 16.92 22.35 -26.05
N ASP A 453 18.13 21.78 -25.97
CA ASP A 453 18.34 20.35 -25.69
C ASP A 453 17.78 19.94 -24.32
N ILE A 454 17.97 20.78 -23.30
CA ILE A 454 17.43 20.54 -21.94
C ILE A 454 15.90 20.47 -21.96
N VAL A 455 15.25 21.41 -22.64
CA VAL A 455 13.79 21.49 -22.71
C VAL A 455 13.22 20.35 -23.55
N HIS A 456 13.81 20.06 -24.71
CA HIS A 456 13.40 18.95 -25.58
C HIS A 456 13.48 17.59 -24.89
N SER A 457 14.59 17.32 -24.19
CA SER A 457 14.75 16.08 -23.41
C SER A 457 13.66 15.93 -22.34
N CYS A 458 13.28 17.03 -21.68
CA CYS A 458 12.20 16.99 -20.68
C CYS A 458 10.84 16.72 -21.31
N VAL A 459 10.48 17.42 -22.39
CA VAL A 459 9.21 17.22 -23.10
C VAL A 459 9.11 15.79 -23.62
N ASN A 460 10.16 15.26 -24.24
CA ASN A 460 10.20 13.87 -24.72
C ASN A 460 10.01 12.84 -23.60
N ARG A 461 10.55 13.11 -22.40
CA ARG A 461 10.35 12.25 -21.23
C ARG A 461 8.90 12.27 -20.75
N ILE A 462 8.25 13.43 -20.72
CA ILE A 462 6.84 13.57 -20.30
C ILE A 462 5.93 12.88 -21.32
N VAL A 463 6.17 13.07 -22.61
CA VAL A 463 5.42 12.43 -23.69
C VAL A 463 5.54 10.90 -23.61
N SER A 464 6.77 10.40 -23.42
CA SER A 464 7.03 8.96 -23.30
C SER A 464 6.41 8.36 -22.04
N SER A 465 6.30 9.09 -20.93
CA SER A 465 5.69 8.60 -19.70
C SER A 465 4.15 8.62 -19.76
N HIS A 466 3.56 9.68 -20.34
CA HIS A 466 2.10 9.85 -20.43
C HIS A 466 1.46 8.97 -21.51
N PHE A 467 2.12 8.77 -22.66
CA PHE A 467 1.55 8.08 -23.81
C PHE A 467 2.13 6.68 -24.07
N LYS A 468 2.92 6.11 -23.14
CA LYS A 468 3.56 4.79 -23.28
C LYS A 468 2.60 3.67 -23.72
N ALA A 469 1.37 3.68 -23.21
CA ALA A 469 0.36 2.65 -23.50
C ALA A 469 -0.30 2.82 -24.89
N PHE A 470 -0.10 3.96 -25.55
CA PHE A 470 -0.79 4.35 -26.78
C PHE A 470 0.24 4.70 -27.86
N SER A 471 0.68 3.69 -28.60
CA SER A 471 1.74 3.83 -29.61
C SER A 471 1.39 4.83 -30.72
N HIS A 472 0.12 4.85 -31.15
CA HIS A 472 -0.38 5.75 -32.18
C HIS A 472 -0.43 7.20 -31.70
N LEU A 473 -0.94 7.45 -30.48
CA LEU A 473 -0.93 8.79 -29.87
C LEU A 473 0.49 9.29 -29.63
N LEU A 474 1.39 8.42 -29.15
CA LEU A 474 2.81 8.75 -28.97
C LEU A 474 3.44 9.17 -30.29
N ARG A 475 3.19 8.44 -31.38
CA ARG A 475 3.70 8.80 -32.71
C ARG A 475 3.12 10.13 -33.20
N ALA A 476 1.81 10.32 -33.10
CA ALA A 476 1.15 11.56 -33.50
C ALA A 476 1.63 12.79 -32.71
N SER A 477 2.09 12.59 -31.47
CA SER A 477 2.62 13.68 -30.64
C SER A 477 4.04 14.11 -31.00
N LYS A 478 4.83 13.27 -31.69
CA LYS A 478 6.24 13.57 -31.99
C LYS A 478 6.43 14.63 -33.07
N ASP A 479 5.64 14.57 -34.14
CA ASP A 479 5.81 15.51 -35.26
C ASP A 479 5.62 16.97 -34.80
N PRO A 480 4.56 17.33 -34.04
CA PRO A 480 4.42 18.69 -33.50
C PRO A 480 5.53 19.12 -32.53
N ILE A 481 6.16 18.17 -31.83
CA ILE A 481 7.25 18.48 -30.88
C ILE A 481 8.48 18.96 -31.64
N GLU A 482 8.88 18.24 -32.67
CA GLU A 482 10.05 18.61 -33.47
C GLU A 482 9.77 19.87 -34.30
N ASP A 483 8.62 19.92 -34.98
CA ASP A 483 8.28 21.05 -35.87
C ASP A 483 8.26 22.40 -35.14
N PHE A 484 7.61 22.47 -33.96
CA PHE A 484 7.55 23.73 -33.21
C PHE A 484 8.84 24.08 -32.50
N LEU A 485 9.64 23.08 -32.11
CA LEU A 485 10.95 23.33 -31.51
C LEU A 485 11.87 24.00 -32.53
N ASP A 486 11.93 23.46 -33.74
CA ASP A 486 12.73 24.01 -34.83
C ASP A 486 12.26 25.42 -35.22
N GLU A 487 10.94 25.64 -35.31
CA GLU A 487 10.37 26.96 -35.60
C GLU A 487 10.76 28.01 -34.55
N GLN A 488 10.64 27.68 -33.26
CA GLN A 488 10.98 28.62 -32.18
C GLN A 488 12.49 28.81 -32.02
N PHE A 489 13.29 27.79 -32.30
CA PHE A 489 14.74 27.90 -32.33
C PHE A 489 15.20 28.93 -33.37
N GLN A 490 14.72 28.82 -34.61
CA GLN A 490 15.06 29.76 -35.69
C GLN A 490 14.66 31.20 -35.34
N LYS A 491 13.47 31.40 -34.78
CA LYS A 491 13.02 32.73 -34.34
C LYS A 491 13.91 33.32 -33.24
N ALA A 492 14.32 32.50 -32.28
CA ALA A 492 15.23 32.93 -31.21
C ALA A 492 16.62 33.29 -31.76
N GLU A 493 17.15 32.48 -32.67
CA GLU A 493 18.42 32.70 -33.36
C GLU A 493 18.43 34.04 -34.13
N GLU A 494 17.39 34.30 -34.95
CA GLU A 494 17.23 35.57 -35.65
C GLU A 494 17.19 36.79 -34.71
N LYS A 495 16.56 36.65 -33.54
CA LYS A 495 16.49 37.71 -32.53
C LYS A 495 17.82 37.94 -31.84
N ILE A 496 18.59 36.88 -31.56
CA ILE A 496 19.95 36.98 -31.03
C ILE A 496 20.84 37.70 -32.04
N HIS A 497 20.84 37.28 -33.31
CA HIS A 497 21.58 37.98 -34.38
C HIS A 497 21.21 39.46 -34.47
N SER A 498 19.91 39.78 -34.39
CA SER A 498 19.44 41.16 -34.41
C SER A 498 19.93 41.95 -33.20
N GLN A 499 19.99 41.33 -32.02
CA GLN A 499 20.54 41.96 -30.81
C GLN A 499 22.02 42.29 -30.98
N PHE A 500 22.83 41.35 -31.49
CA PHE A 500 24.26 41.59 -31.73
C PHE A 500 24.50 42.66 -32.80
N LYS A 501 23.67 42.74 -33.85
CA LYS A 501 23.70 43.84 -34.82
C LYS A 501 23.46 45.20 -34.17
N MET A 502 22.57 45.29 -33.18
CA MET A 502 22.31 46.53 -32.43
C MET A 502 23.45 46.89 -31.47
N GLU A 503 24.02 45.91 -30.77
CA GLU A 503 25.13 46.16 -29.82
C GLU A 503 26.41 46.65 -30.51
N ARG A 504 26.59 46.37 -31.81
CA ARG A 504 27.68 46.95 -32.63
C ARG A 504 27.57 48.48 -32.78
N ILE A 505 26.43 49.08 -32.44
CA ILE A 505 26.24 50.53 -32.39
C ILE A 505 26.65 51.02 -31.00
N VAL A 506 27.75 51.76 -30.94
CA VAL A 506 28.33 52.24 -29.68
C VAL A 506 27.45 53.33 -29.06
N TYR A 507 26.66 52.95 -28.06
CA TYR A 507 25.83 53.87 -27.28
C TYR A 507 25.69 53.46 -25.80
N SER A 508 25.61 54.46 -24.93
CA SER A 508 25.21 54.33 -23.52
C SER A 508 24.57 55.63 -23.06
N GLN A 509 23.73 55.56 -22.01
CA GLN A 509 23.27 56.76 -21.30
C GLN A 509 24.43 57.38 -20.52
N ASP A 510 24.53 58.71 -20.57
CA ASP A 510 25.65 59.48 -20.00
C ASP A 510 25.88 59.15 -18.54
N HIS A 511 24.82 59.19 -17.72
CA HIS A 511 24.95 58.93 -16.28
C HIS A 511 25.41 57.50 -15.95
N LEU A 512 24.92 56.50 -16.71
CA LEU A 512 25.32 55.10 -16.52
C LEU A 512 26.78 54.89 -16.90
N TYR A 513 27.19 55.50 -18.00
CA TYR A 513 28.57 55.44 -18.50
C TYR A 513 29.54 56.10 -17.52
N SER A 514 29.27 57.35 -17.12
CA SER A 514 30.11 58.10 -16.18
C SER A 514 30.28 57.35 -14.86
N LYS A 515 29.20 56.80 -14.29
CA LYS A 515 29.26 56.05 -13.03
C LYS A 515 30.17 54.81 -13.12
N LYS A 516 30.06 54.04 -14.21
CA LYS A 516 30.89 52.84 -14.42
C LYS A 516 32.35 53.23 -14.69
N LEU A 517 32.58 54.31 -15.44
CA LEU A 517 33.92 54.85 -15.69
C LEU A 517 34.60 55.31 -14.40
N ASP A 518 33.89 56.04 -13.52
CA ASP A 518 34.42 56.46 -12.23
C ASP A 518 34.80 55.27 -11.35
N THR A 519 33.99 54.21 -11.38
CA THR A 519 34.25 52.96 -10.65
C THR A 519 35.55 52.30 -11.15
N VAL A 520 35.76 52.22 -12.46
CA VAL A 520 36.97 51.66 -13.09
C VAL A 520 38.21 52.52 -12.78
N LYS A 521 38.06 53.85 -12.79
CA LYS A 521 39.16 54.77 -12.47
C LYS A 521 39.60 54.65 -11.01
N GLN A 522 38.66 54.38 -10.08
CA GLN A 522 38.96 54.16 -8.66
C GLN A 522 39.61 52.80 -8.37
N SER A 523 39.29 51.75 -9.14
CA SER A 523 39.86 50.40 -8.94
C SER A 523 41.32 50.28 -9.39
N LEU A 524 41.72 51.02 -10.44
CA LEU A 524 43.09 50.97 -11.00
C LEU A 524 44.14 51.78 -10.22
N THR A 525 43.73 52.51 -9.18
CA THR A 525 44.65 53.29 -8.32
C THR A 525 45.51 52.43 -7.38
N VAL A 526 45.19 51.13 -7.22
CA VAL A 526 45.86 50.24 -6.27
C VAL A 526 46.58 49.12 -7.02
N GLY A 527 47.72 49.47 -7.62
CA GLY A 527 48.76 48.52 -8.04
C GLY A 527 48.82 48.23 -9.54
N GLN A 528 49.72 48.89 -10.26
CA GLN A 528 50.97 48.27 -10.77
C GLN A 528 51.76 49.19 -11.72
N ARG A 529 53.09 49.06 -11.60
CA ARG A 529 54.13 49.04 -12.64
C ARG A 529 54.25 50.23 -13.61
N GLN A 530 55.47 50.75 -13.63
CA GLN A 530 56.01 51.79 -14.51
C GLN A 530 55.96 51.39 -16.00
N PHE A 531 55.76 52.41 -16.86
CA PHE A 531 55.85 52.43 -18.33
C PHE A 531 54.65 51.91 -19.16
N VAL A 532 53.48 52.57 -19.05
CA VAL A 532 52.44 52.54 -20.10
C VAL A 532 52.10 53.97 -20.51
N SER A 533 51.94 54.22 -21.81
CA SER A 533 51.59 55.55 -22.34
C SER A 533 50.21 56.01 -21.84
N ALA A 534 50.04 57.31 -21.57
CA ALA A 534 48.86 57.87 -20.91
C ALA A 534 47.56 57.68 -21.73
N ASP A 535 47.65 57.67 -23.06
CA ASP A 535 46.58 57.39 -24.01
C ASP A 535 46.10 55.94 -23.98
N VAL A 536 47.02 54.97 -23.87
CA VAL A 536 46.70 53.53 -23.75
C VAL A 536 45.89 53.26 -22.48
N ARG A 537 46.31 53.88 -21.36
CA ARG A 537 45.63 53.73 -20.08
C ARG A 537 44.21 54.31 -20.09
N GLU A 538 44.03 55.51 -20.63
CA GLU A 538 42.69 56.13 -20.74
C GLU A 538 41.78 55.30 -21.66
N MET A 539 42.26 54.86 -22.83
CA MET A 539 41.50 54.01 -23.75
C MET A 539 41.05 52.71 -23.07
N ALA A 540 41.94 52.02 -22.36
CA ALA A 540 41.62 50.79 -21.64
C ALA A 540 40.51 51.01 -20.59
N GLN A 541 40.58 52.10 -19.82
CA GLN A 541 39.55 52.44 -18.83
C GLN A 541 38.17 52.68 -19.47
N HIS A 542 38.14 53.42 -20.57
CA HIS A 542 36.90 53.68 -21.32
C HIS A 542 36.31 52.40 -21.91
N LEU A 543 37.15 51.51 -22.45
CA LEU A 543 36.74 50.21 -23.00
C LEU A 543 36.18 49.29 -21.90
N THR A 544 36.87 49.15 -20.78
CA THR A 544 36.41 48.35 -19.63
C THR A 544 35.06 48.84 -19.13
N ALA A 545 34.88 50.16 -18.95
CA ALA A 545 33.62 50.73 -18.51
C ALA A 545 32.46 50.42 -19.48
N TYR A 546 32.72 50.48 -20.79
CA TYR A 546 31.73 50.16 -21.81
C TYR A 546 31.40 48.66 -21.89
N PHE A 547 32.40 47.79 -21.81
CA PHE A 547 32.20 46.35 -21.80
C PHE A 547 31.45 45.87 -20.56
N MET A 548 31.66 46.48 -19.39
CA MET A 548 30.86 46.19 -18.20
C MET A 548 29.37 46.48 -18.43
N ILE A 549 29.03 47.59 -19.09
CA ILE A 549 27.64 47.95 -19.40
C ILE A 549 27.06 46.97 -20.42
N THR A 550 27.82 46.66 -21.46
CA THR A 550 27.40 45.74 -22.53
C THR A 550 27.20 44.33 -21.99
N SER A 551 28.10 43.86 -21.12
CA SER A 551 27.99 42.59 -20.39
C SER A 551 26.73 42.55 -19.54
N ASP A 552 26.44 43.59 -18.75
CA ASP A 552 25.22 43.66 -17.94
C ASP A 552 23.94 43.63 -18.82
N ARG A 553 23.93 44.28 -20.00
CA ARG A 553 22.80 44.21 -20.94
C ARG A 553 22.62 42.81 -21.53
N LEU A 554 23.69 42.25 -22.10
CA LEU A 554 23.66 40.94 -22.77
C LEU A 554 23.41 39.77 -21.79
N ALA A 555 23.87 39.90 -20.55
CA ALA A 555 23.60 38.94 -19.47
C ALA A 555 22.10 38.80 -19.17
N ASN A 556 21.30 39.83 -19.44
CA ASN A 556 19.86 39.81 -19.24
C ASN A 556 19.10 39.54 -20.56
N GLN A 557 19.48 40.23 -21.64
CA GLN A 557 18.72 40.23 -22.88
C GLN A 557 18.75 38.88 -23.60
N VAL A 558 19.91 38.21 -23.67
CA VAL A 558 20.02 36.91 -24.34
C VAL A 558 19.20 35.84 -23.61
N PRO A 559 19.32 35.66 -22.26
CA PRO A 559 18.44 34.76 -21.53
C PRO A 559 16.95 35.06 -21.67
N LEU A 560 16.54 36.34 -21.74
CA LEU A 560 15.13 36.70 -21.94
C LEU A 560 14.59 36.23 -23.30
N ILE A 561 15.37 36.41 -24.38
CA ILE A 561 15.01 35.92 -25.72
C ILE A 561 14.84 34.40 -25.70
N VAL A 562 15.82 33.69 -25.12
CA VAL A 562 15.79 32.22 -25.03
C VAL A 562 14.61 31.73 -24.20
N GLN A 563 14.36 32.31 -23.02
CA GLN A 563 13.22 31.93 -22.17
C GLN A 563 11.89 32.17 -22.87
N TYR A 564 11.72 33.30 -23.55
CA TYR A 564 10.49 33.63 -24.24
C TYR A 564 10.19 32.62 -25.36
N HIS A 565 11.16 32.33 -26.23
CA HIS A 565 10.91 31.43 -27.36
C HIS A 565 10.86 29.94 -26.96
N ILE A 566 11.84 29.47 -26.17
CA ILE A 566 12.02 28.04 -25.90
C ILE A 566 11.17 27.53 -24.72
N LEU A 567 10.92 28.36 -23.70
CA LEU A 567 10.09 27.93 -22.56
C LEU A 567 8.65 28.41 -22.66
N ASP A 568 8.39 29.64 -23.10
CA ASP A 568 7.03 30.18 -23.13
C ASP A 568 6.31 29.84 -24.45
N GLN A 569 6.85 30.28 -25.60
CA GLN A 569 6.17 30.15 -26.88
C GLN A 569 6.10 28.70 -27.39
N TYR A 570 7.22 27.97 -27.36
CA TYR A 570 7.27 26.56 -27.76
C TYR A 570 6.26 25.70 -26.98
N ILE A 571 6.23 25.81 -25.64
CA ILE A 571 5.29 25.05 -24.81
C ILE A 571 3.84 25.45 -25.12
N SER A 572 3.56 26.75 -25.26
CA SER A 572 2.20 27.23 -25.55
C SER A 572 1.68 26.76 -26.92
N GLN A 573 2.54 26.74 -27.94
CA GLN A 573 2.20 26.20 -29.26
C GLN A 573 1.94 24.69 -29.20
N LEU A 574 2.78 23.96 -28.46
CA LEU A 574 2.61 22.52 -28.26
C LEU A 574 1.29 22.20 -27.57
N GLN A 575 0.92 22.92 -26.51
CA GLN A 575 -0.37 22.77 -25.83
C GLN A 575 -1.55 22.97 -26.78
N ASN A 576 -1.51 24.02 -27.62
CA ASN A 576 -2.56 24.31 -28.59
C ASN A 576 -2.71 23.21 -29.65
N ALA A 577 -1.60 22.66 -30.16
CA ALA A 577 -1.63 21.57 -31.11
C ALA A 577 -2.18 20.28 -30.49
N MET A 578 -1.84 19.99 -29.24
CA MET A 578 -2.36 18.84 -28.51
C MET A 578 -3.88 18.93 -28.30
N LEU A 579 -4.40 20.13 -28.02
CA LEU A 579 -5.85 20.37 -27.99
C LEU A 579 -6.51 20.18 -29.37
N ALA A 580 -5.87 20.65 -30.43
CA ALA A 580 -6.39 20.50 -31.79
C ALA A 580 -6.48 19.04 -32.25
N MET A 581 -5.64 18.14 -31.72
CA MET A 581 -5.71 16.70 -32.02
C MET A 581 -7.01 16.04 -31.56
N ILE A 582 -7.69 16.59 -30.54
CA ILE A 582 -8.97 16.08 -30.04
C ILE A 582 -10.06 16.19 -31.12
N GLY A 583 -10.04 17.26 -31.93
CA GLY A 583 -11.08 17.54 -32.93
C GLY A 583 -10.78 17.03 -34.34
N ARG A 584 -9.51 16.78 -34.68
CA ARG A 584 -9.10 16.43 -36.05
C ARG A 584 -9.01 14.93 -36.33
N ASN A 585 -8.78 14.11 -35.30
CA ASN A 585 -8.47 12.69 -35.44
C ASN A 585 -9.54 11.82 -34.80
N ASN A 586 -9.75 10.63 -35.35
CA ASN A 586 -10.67 9.66 -34.77
C ASN A 586 -10.09 9.11 -33.43
N PRO A 587 -10.76 9.29 -32.28
CA PRO A 587 -10.27 8.85 -30.97
C PRO A 587 -9.92 7.36 -30.92
N GLY A 588 -10.67 6.53 -31.65
CA GLY A 588 -10.44 5.08 -31.69
C GLY A 588 -9.10 4.67 -32.30
N MET A 589 -8.57 5.44 -33.25
CA MET A 589 -7.24 5.17 -33.83
C MET A 589 -6.09 5.62 -32.94
N LEU A 590 -6.26 6.76 -32.24
CA LEU A 590 -5.22 7.30 -31.36
C LEU A 590 -5.07 6.49 -30.07
N LEU A 591 -6.19 5.99 -29.54
CA LEU A 591 -6.25 5.22 -28.29
C LEU A 591 -6.05 3.71 -28.51
N GLN A 592 -5.48 3.26 -29.62
CA GLN A 592 -5.22 1.84 -29.81
C GLN A 592 -4.12 1.37 -28.85
N GLU A 593 -4.53 0.50 -27.92
CA GLU A 593 -3.64 -0.06 -26.91
C GLU A 593 -2.88 -1.28 -27.44
N ASP A 594 -1.67 -1.49 -26.92
CA ASP A 594 -0.91 -2.71 -27.16
C ASP A 594 -1.67 -3.96 -26.66
N SER A 595 -1.79 -4.96 -27.55
CA SER A 595 -2.48 -6.22 -27.30
C SER A 595 -1.98 -6.96 -26.05
N ASP A 596 -0.68 -6.87 -25.73
CA ASP A 596 -0.10 -7.52 -24.56
C ASP A 596 -0.46 -6.83 -23.25
N VAL A 597 -0.53 -5.50 -23.26
CA VAL A 597 -0.94 -4.68 -22.10
C VAL A 597 -2.41 -4.96 -21.78
N ALA A 598 -3.27 -5.01 -22.80
CA ALA A 598 -4.68 -5.32 -22.65
C ALA A 598 -4.92 -6.75 -22.13
N ARG A 599 -4.17 -7.74 -22.63
CA ARG A 599 -4.23 -9.13 -22.14
C ARG A 599 -3.80 -9.23 -20.68
N LYS A 600 -2.65 -8.65 -20.32
CA LYS A 600 -2.12 -8.67 -18.95
C LYS A 600 -3.06 -7.97 -17.97
N ARG A 601 -3.72 -6.87 -18.38
CA ARG A 601 -4.73 -6.21 -17.56
C ARG A 601 -5.93 -7.12 -17.27
N ARG A 602 -6.43 -7.86 -18.26
CA ARG A 602 -7.53 -8.82 -18.06
C ARG A 602 -7.16 -9.93 -17.08
N GLU A 603 -6.01 -10.55 -17.26
CA GLU A 603 -5.51 -11.61 -16.36
C GLU A 603 -5.38 -11.09 -14.90
N LEU A 604 -4.88 -9.87 -14.71
CA LEU A 604 -4.78 -9.25 -13.39
C LEU A 604 -6.15 -8.87 -12.79
N LYS A 605 -7.12 -8.43 -13.60
CA LYS A 605 -8.50 -8.17 -13.15
C LYS A 605 -9.17 -9.45 -12.65
N GLU A 606 -9.08 -10.55 -13.42
CA GLU A 606 -9.62 -11.85 -13.01
C GLU A 606 -8.97 -12.38 -11.73
N ARG A 607 -7.64 -12.24 -11.62
CA ARG A 607 -6.89 -12.59 -10.41
C ARG A 607 -7.35 -11.77 -9.20
N LEU A 608 -7.54 -10.47 -9.38
CA LEU A 608 -7.97 -9.56 -8.32
C LEU A 608 -9.36 -9.96 -7.79
N GLU A 609 -10.31 -10.29 -8.66
CA GLU A 609 -11.65 -10.71 -8.26
C GLU A 609 -11.64 -12.06 -7.53
N ARG A 610 -10.82 -13.03 -7.97
CA ARG A 610 -10.63 -14.29 -7.24
C ARG A 610 -10.06 -14.06 -5.83
N LEU A 611 -9.03 -13.22 -5.69
CA LEU A 611 -8.43 -12.90 -4.39
C LEU A 611 -9.36 -12.09 -3.47
N LYS A 612 -10.17 -11.18 -4.01
CA LYS A 612 -11.19 -10.45 -3.24
C LYS A 612 -12.27 -11.39 -2.71
N SER A 613 -12.75 -12.30 -3.55
CA SER A 613 -13.76 -13.30 -3.16
C SER A 613 -13.23 -14.19 -2.03
N ALA A 614 -11.97 -14.64 -2.14
CA ALA A 614 -11.29 -15.37 -1.07
C ALA A 614 -11.20 -14.59 0.25
N GLY A 615 -10.91 -13.28 0.17
CA GLY A 615 -10.88 -12.39 1.34
C GLY A 615 -12.24 -12.30 2.05
N LYS A 616 -13.36 -12.26 1.31
CA LYS A 616 -14.71 -12.24 1.88
C LYS A 616 -15.04 -13.55 2.63
N VAL A 617 -14.67 -14.69 2.08
CA VAL A 617 -14.90 -16.00 2.72
C VAL A 617 -14.10 -16.13 4.03
N LEU A 618 -12.88 -15.59 4.05
CA LEU A 618 -12.02 -15.55 5.24
C LEU A 618 -12.52 -14.58 6.32
N SER A 619 -13.14 -13.46 5.95
CA SER A 619 -13.72 -12.52 6.94
C SER A 619 -14.97 -13.09 7.61
N ASN A 620 -15.87 -13.71 6.84
CA ASN A 620 -17.15 -14.20 7.37
C ASN A 620 -16.96 -15.33 8.42
N ASN A 621 -16.01 -16.24 8.21
CA ASN A 621 -15.73 -17.32 9.17
C ASN A 621 -14.98 -16.85 10.44
N SER A 622 -14.40 -15.64 10.43
CA SER A 622 -13.74 -15.09 11.61
C SER A 622 -14.72 -14.53 12.65
N GLU A 623 -15.99 -14.32 12.28
CA GLU A 623 -17.04 -13.74 13.13
C GLU A 623 -17.90 -14.82 13.84
N GLU A 624 -18.10 -16.00 13.24
CA GLU A 624 -18.96 -17.07 13.80
C GLU A 624 -18.29 -17.93 14.90
N GLY A 625 -16.96 -17.90 15.03
CA GLY A 625 -16.21 -18.69 16.02
C GLY A 625 -16.17 -18.13 17.46
N SER A 626 -16.79 -16.98 17.73
CA SER A 626 -16.77 -16.32 19.05
C SER A 626 -18.11 -16.35 19.77
N GLY A 627 -18.57 -17.56 20.13
CA GLY A 627 -19.74 -17.79 20.99
C GLY A 627 -19.41 -18.68 22.20
N SER A 628 -19.46 -18.09 23.39
CA SER A 628 -19.53 -18.68 24.75
C SER A 628 -18.23 -19.03 25.53
N SER A 629 -18.21 -18.45 26.75
CA SER A 629 -17.41 -18.69 27.96
C SER A 629 -16.02 -18.03 28.14
N ALA A 630 -16.02 -17.03 29.04
CA ALA A 630 -15.02 -16.57 30.02
C ALA A 630 -13.56 -16.30 29.61
N HIS A 631 -13.18 -15.03 29.83
CA HIS A 631 -11.86 -14.42 29.87
C HIS A 631 -10.70 -15.29 30.40
N SER A 632 -9.56 -15.28 29.70
CA SER A 632 -8.34 -14.61 30.18
C SER A 632 -7.22 -14.62 29.14
N SER A 633 -6.54 -13.47 29.01
CA SER A 633 -5.15 -13.31 28.57
C SER A 633 -4.64 -14.16 27.40
N MET A 634 -5.05 -13.86 26.16
CA MET A 634 -4.19 -14.01 24.95
C MET A 634 -4.84 -13.60 23.62
N SER A 635 -6.05 -13.02 23.61
CA SER A 635 -6.79 -12.72 22.38
C SER A 635 -6.70 -11.26 21.87
N PHE A 636 -5.94 -10.37 22.53
CA PHE A 636 -5.90 -8.94 22.16
C PHE A 636 -4.81 -8.56 21.13
N SER A 637 -4.06 -9.53 20.60
CA SER A 637 -2.95 -9.27 19.64
C SER A 637 -3.30 -9.56 18.17
N LEU A 638 -4.48 -10.13 17.88
CA LEU A 638 -4.85 -10.54 16.51
C LEU A 638 -6.07 -9.82 15.93
N ARG A 639 -6.95 -9.22 16.76
CA ARG A 639 -8.03 -8.34 16.26
C ARG A 639 -7.50 -7.01 15.71
N THR A 640 -6.38 -6.53 16.24
CA THR A 640 -5.74 -5.30 15.78
C THR A 640 -5.15 -5.47 14.38
N MET A 641 -4.61 -6.63 14.01
CA MET A 641 -4.09 -6.84 12.64
C MET A 641 -5.16 -6.94 11.54
N PHE A 642 -6.37 -7.40 11.87
CA PHE A 642 -7.47 -7.48 10.90
C PHE A 642 -8.27 -6.18 10.77
N ALA A 643 -8.47 -5.44 11.86
CA ALA A 643 -9.06 -4.08 11.79
C ALA A 643 -8.08 -3.06 11.17
N LEU A 644 -6.77 -3.25 11.32
CA LEU A 644 -5.73 -2.42 10.70
C LEU A 644 -5.53 -2.69 9.20
N ARG A 645 -6.13 -3.72 8.59
CA ARG A 645 -6.07 -3.91 7.12
C ARG A 645 -7.36 -3.53 6.38
N SER A 646 -8.50 -3.54 7.08
CA SER A 646 -9.74 -2.90 6.60
C SER A 646 -9.60 -1.38 6.47
N LEU A 647 -8.81 -0.72 7.34
CA LEU A 647 -8.53 0.72 7.28
C LEU A 647 -7.38 1.13 6.34
N PHE A 648 -6.61 0.17 5.81
CA PHE A 648 -5.57 0.47 4.80
C PHE A 648 -6.02 0.19 3.35
N ARG A 649 -7.16 -0.50 3.13
CA ARG A 649 -7.76 -0.62 1.79
C ARG A 649 -8.70 0.51 1.38
N THR A 650 -9.15 1.34 2.32
CA THR A 650 -9.97 2.53 2.05
C THR A 650 -9.19 3.84 1.97
N ALA A 651 -7.85 3.80 2.03
CA ALA A 651 -6.99 4.98 1.88
C ALA A 651 -6.37 5.14 0.47
N HIS A 652 -6.62 4.22 -0.47
CA HIS A 652 -6.14 4.33 -1.85
C HIS A 652 -7.17 3.91 -2.92
N PHE A 653 -8.44 3.71 -2.53
CA PHE A 653 -9.56 3.46 -3.46
C PHE A 653 -10.71 4.48 -3.25
N ARG A 654 -10.35 5.72 -2.92
CA ARG A 654 -11.22 6.90 -3.03
C ARG A 654 -10.61 8.04 -3.85
N TYR A 655 -9.65 7.72 -4.74
CA TYR A 655 -9.12 8.67 -5.73
C TYR A 655 -9.36 8.27 -7.20
N ALA A 656 -10.06 7.16 -7.50
CA ALA A 656 -10.32 6.74 -8.89
C ALA A 656 -11.77 6.31 -9.20
N ALA A 657 -12.67 6.21 -8.21
CA ALA A 657 -14.06 5.79 -8.42
C ALA A 657 -15.08 6.88 -8.01
N ALA A 658 -14.74 8.15 -8.24
CA ALA A 658 -15.65 9.29 -8.09
C ALA A 658 -15.62 10.22 -9.32
N ALA A 659 -15.30 9.69 -10.51
CA ALA A 659 -15.31 10.47 -11.75
C ALA A 659 -16.41 10.06 -12.75
N GLN A 660 -17.04 8.89 -12.64
CA GLN A 660 -18.07 8.45 -13.59
C GLN A 660 -19.19 7.67 -12.89
N PHE A 661 -19.97 8.37 -12.07
CA PHE A 661 -21.42 8.16 -11.87
C PHE A 661 -21.95 9.34 -11.04
N HIS A 662 -21.85 10.56 -11.58
CA HIS A 662 -22.58 11.73 -11.08
C HIS A 662 -23.04 12.59 -12.26
N ALA A 663 -23.95 12.02 -13.05
CA ALA A 663 -25.05 12.79 -13.64
C ALA A 663 -26.36 12.34 -12.98
N SER A 664 -26.38 12.37 -11.63
CA SER A 664 -27.57 12.50 -10.78
C SER A 664 -27.12 12.40 -9.31
N SER A 665 -27.50 13.41 -8.50
CA SER A 665 -27.26 13.65 -7.06
C SER A 665 -25.83 14.01 -6.59
N ASN A 666 -25.55 15.31 -6.44
CA ASN A 666 -24.42 15.86 -5.67
C ASN A 666 -24.47 15.44 -4.19
N CYS A 667 -23.48 14.68 -3.71
CA CYS A 667 -23.17 14.59 -2.27
C CYS A 667 -21.73 15.09 -2.03
N SER A 668 -21.56 16.40 -1.91
CA SER A 668 -20.32 17.03 -1.43
C SER A 668 -20.10 16.67 0.04
N GLY A 669 -18.92 16.18 0.43
CA GLY A 669 -18.56 16.02 1.85
C GLY A 669 -18.63 17.33 2.63
N ALA A 670 -18.80 17.27 3.95
CA ALA A 670 -18.92 18.46 4.81
C ALA A 670 -17.64 19.31 4.76
N LYS A 671 -17.77 20.63 4.60
CA LYS A 671 -16.65 21.58 4.72
C LYS A 671 -16.48 21.99 6.17
N VAL A 672 -15.35 21.67 6.80
CA VAL A 672 -15.12 21.92 8.23
C VAL A 672 -13.96 22.89 8.44
N ALA A 673 -14.23 23.98 9.15
CA ALA A 673 -13.21 24.91 9.61
C ALA A 673 -12.55 24.39 10.89
N VAL A 674 -11.22 24.37 10.96
CA VAL A 674 -10.48 24.05 12.20
C VAL A 674 -9.74 25.29 12.67
N VAL A 675 -10.02 25.76 13.88
CA VAL A 675 -9.44 26.99 14.44
C VAL A 675 -8.34 26.65 15.44
N LEU A 676 -7.09 26.93 15.07
CA LEU A 676 -5.89 26.69 15.84
C LEU A 676 -5.49 27.92 16.68
N SER A 677 -4.62 27.71 17.66
CA SER A 677 -4.28 28.66 18.71
C SER A 677 -2.78 28.75 19.00
N GLY A 678 -1.93 28.46 18.00
CA GLY A 678 -0.48 28.33 18.10
C GLY A 678 -0.02 26.88 17.86
N CYS A 679 1.17 26.50 18.33
CA CYS A 679 1.68 25.13 18.23
C CYS A 679 2.43 24.72 19.52
N GLY A 680 1.83 23.82 20.32
CA GLY A 680 2.41 23.32 21.57
C GLY A 680 1.39 23.27 22.72
N VAL A 681 1.52 22.31 23.64
CA VAL A 681 0.50 22.10 24.69
C VAL A 681 0.36 23.28 25.67
N TYR A 682 1.46 23.94 26.05
CA TYR A 682 1.46 24.97 27.11
C TYR A 682 1.20 26.41 26.63
N ASP A 683 1.30 26.67 25.33
CA ASP A 683 1.24 28.01 24.73
C ASP A 683 0.55 28.05 23.36
N GLY A 684 0.08 26.91 22.86
CA GLY A 684 -0.48 26.75 21.54
C GLY A 684 -1.61 25.72 21.48
N THR A 685 -1.86 25.20 20.27
CA THR A 685 -2.72 24.03 20.09
C THR A 685 -1.98 22.76 20.48
N GLU A 686 -2.64 21.87 21.21
CA GLU A 686 -2.11 20.53 21.49
C GLU A 686 -2.03 19.72 20.19
N ILE A 687 -0.82 19.25 19.86
CA ILE A 687 -0.48 18.73 18.54
C ILE A 687 -1.16 17.38 18.27
N HIS A 688 -1.27 16.53 19.29
CA HIS A 688 -1.94 15.23 19.17
C HIS A 688 -3.46 15.39 19.02
N GLU A 689 -4.08 16.37 19.69
CA GLU A 689 -5.51 16.68 19.51
C GLU A 689 -5.80 17.19 18.10
N ALA A 690 -5.01 18.17 17.62
CA ALA A 690 -5.15 18.65 16.25
C ALA A 690 -4.94 17.52 15.23
N SER A 691 -3.91 16.70 15.43
CA SER A 691 -3.67 15.51 14.59
C SER A 691 -4.85 14.54 14.62
N ALA A 692 -5.41 14.25 15.80
CA ALA A 692 -6.57 13.37 15.95
C ALA A 692 -7.81 13.93 15.24
N ILE A 693 -8.10 15.23 15.40
CA ILE A 693 -9.19 15.92 14.71
C ILE A 693 -9.03 15.80 13.20
N LEU A 694 -7.85 16.12 12.66
CA LEU A 694 -7.58 16.07 11.22
C LEU A 694 -7.71 14.65 10.65
N VAL A 695 -7.20 13.63 11.38
CA VAL A 695 -7.33 12.23 10.96
C VAL A 695 -8.80 11.78 10.95
N HIS A 696 -9.58 12.14 11.97
CA HIS A 696 -11.00 11.73 12.03
C HIS A 696 -11.88 12.51 11.04
N LEU A 697 -11.60 13.79 10.79
CA LEU A 697 -12.28 14.57 9.74
C LEU A 697 -11.99 13.97 8.36
N SER A 698 -10.73 13.63 8.10
CA SER A 698 -10.31 12.96 6.86
C SER A 698 -11.00 11.60 6.69
N ARG A 699 -11.07 10.79 7.76
CA ARG A 699 -11.82 9.52 7.76
C ARG A 699 -13.31 9.71 7.52
N GLY A 700 -13.88 10.81 8.01
CA GLY A 700 -15.25 11.21 7.76
C GLY A 700 -15.53 11.76 6.35
N GLY A 701 -14.50 11.92 5.51
CA GLY A 701 -14.63 12.48 4.16
C GLY A 701 -14.89 13.99 4.13
N ALA A 702 -14.58 14.71 5.22
CA ALA A 702 -14.73 16.16 5.30
C ALA A 702 -13.57 16.90 4.60
N GLU A 703 -13.89 18.03 3.97
CA GLU A 703 -12.90 18.97 3.44
C GLU A 703 -12.52 19.95 4.57
N VAL A 704 -11.23 20.06 4.89
CA VAL A 704 -10.77 20.84 6.05
C VAL A 704 -10.02 22.09 5.61
N GLN A 705 -10.40 23.24 6.17
CA GLN A 705 -9.64 24.49 6.07
C GLN A 705 -9.23 24.96 7.47
N MET A 706 -7.94 25.23 7.66
CA MET A 706 -7.39 25.63 8.95
C MET A 706 -7.26 27.15 9.06
N PHE A 707 -7.60 27.67 10.24
CA PHE A 707 -7.57 29.09 10.57
C PHE A 707 -6.87 29.33 11.90
N ALA A 708 -6.27 30.51 12.07
CA ALA A 708 -5.77 30.98 13.37
C ALA A 708 -5.78 32.52 13.39
N PRO A 709 -5.95 33.16 14.56
CA PRO A 709 -5.88 34.61 14.66
C PRO A 709 -4.44 35.11 14.45
N ASP A 710 -4.29 36.18 13.67
CA ASP A 710 -3.00 36.85 13.47
C ASP A 710 -2.67 37.78 14.66
N VAL A 711 -2.28 37.19 15.79
CA VAL A 711 -1.97 37.90 17.05
C VAL A 711 -0.69 37.34 17.68
N SER A 712 -0.02 38.14 18.52
CA SER A 712 1.09 37.65 19.34
C SER A 712 0.60 36.64 20.39
N GLN A 713 1.38 35.57 20.63
CA GLN A 713 1.15 34.65 21.73
C GLN A 713 1.27 35.38 23.08
N MET A 714 0.41 35.03 24.04
CA MET A 714 0.46 35.61 25.38
C MET A 714 1.77 35.28 26.11
N HIS A 715 2.20 34.02 26.02
CA HIS A 715 3.49 33.55 26.52
C HIS A 715 4.10 32.61 25.47
N VAL A 716 5.43 32.62 25.33
CA VAL A 716 6.18 31.58 24.61
C VAL A 716 6.78 30.66 25.66
N ILE A 717 6.53 29.35 25.57
CA ILE A 717 6.98 28.39 26.57
C ILE A 717 8.11 27.54 25.99
N ASP A 718 9.18 27.36 26.78
CA ASP A 718 10.15 26.29 26.53
C ASP A 718 9.55 24.99 27.06
N HIS A 719 8.99 24.15 26.17
CA HIS A 719 8.36 22.88 26.57
C HIS A 719 9.34 21.89 27.20
N GLY A 720 10.66 22.04 27.02
CA GLY A 720 11.67 21.23 27.70
C GLY A 720 11.82 21.59 29.18
N LYS A 721 11.56 22.86 29.54
CA LYS A 721 11.63 23.36 30.92
C LYS A 721 10.27 23.57 31.57
N GLY A 722 9.20 23.62 30.79
CA GLY A 722 7.84 23.94 31.24
C GLY A 722 7.69 25.39 31.74
N GLN A 723 8.58 26.30 31.34
CA GLN A 723 8.64 27.68 31.84
C GLN A 723 8.58 28.71 30.69
N PRO A 724 8.10 29.94 30.93
CA PRO A 724 8.13 31.01 29.95
C PRO A 724 9.55 31.36 29.49
N ALA A 725 9.72 31.50 28.17
CA ALA A 725 10.90 32.09 27.55
C ALA A 725 10.72 33.61 27.47
N GLU A 726 11.08 34.33 28.53
CA GLU A 726 10.78 35.77 28.70
C GLU A 726 11.27 36.68 27.56
N THR A 727 12.29 36.25 26.81
CA THR A 727 12.88 37.02 25.70
C THR A 727 12.34 36.64 24.32
N GLU A 728 11.50 35.62 24.21
CA GLU A 728 10.93 35.17 22.93
C GLU A 728 9.52 35.71 22.71
N SER A 729 9.23 36.13 21.47
CA SER A 729 7.89 36.48 21.03
C SER A 729 7.56 35.71 19.74
N ARG A 730 6.37 35.11 19.68
CA ARG A 730 5.88 34.35 18.53
C ARG A 730 4.46 34.77 18.19
N ASN A 731 4.10 34.59 16.93
CA ASN A 731 2.77 34.89 16.40
C ASN A 731 1.94 33.61 16.27
N VAL A 732 0.68 33.67 16.69
CA VAL A 732 -0.24 32.53 16.74
C VAL A 732 -0.50 31.93 15.36
N LEU A 733 -0.78 32.75 14.34
CA LEU A 733 -0.99 32.30 12.96
C LEU A 733 0.27 31.64 12.38
N SER A 734 1.43 32.26 12.58
CA SER A 734 2.73 31.74 12.13
C SER A 734 3.05 30.39 12.77
N GLU A 735 2.83 30.23 14.08
CA GLU A 735 3.10 28.97 14.76
C GLU A 735 2.08 27.89 14.38
N SER A 736 0.80 28.23 14.23
CA SER A 736 -0.21 27.27 13.74
C SER A 736 0.04 26.82 12.30
N ALA A 737 0.75 27.59 11.47
CA ALA A 737 1.17 27.18 10.13
C ALA A 737 2.06 25.91 10.15
N ARG A 738 2.76 25.64 11.28
CA ARG A 738 3.55 24.41 11.47
C ARG A 738 2.67 23.16 11.49
N ILE A 739 1.52 23.22 12.16
CA ILE A 739 0.52 22.13 12.19
C ILE A 739 -0.16 22.02 10.82
N ALA A 740 -0.53 23.15 10.23
CA ALA A 740 -1.24 23.22 8.96
C ALA A 740 -0.38 22.95 7.71
N ARG A 741 0.93 22.73 7.88
CA ARG A 741 1.92 22.57 6.79
C ARG A 741 1.87 23.74 5.78
N GLY A 742 1.74 24.96 6.29
CA GLY A 742 1.63 26.18 5.51
C GLY A 742 0.23 26.50 4.97
N ASN A 743 -0.71 25.55 4.98
CA ASN A 743 -2.07 25.78 4.51
C ASN A 743 -2.98 26.32 5.62
N ILE A 744 -2.74 27.56 6.04
CA ILE A 744 -3.51 28.24 7.09
C ILE A 744 -3.95 29.63 6.62
N THR A 745 -5.13 30.05 7.07
CA THR A 745 -5.69 31.38 6.78
C THR A 745 -5.92 32.16 8.06
N ASP A 746 -5.81 33.48 8.02
CA ASP A 746 -6.22 34.34 9.13
C ASP A 746 -7.70 34.11 9.49
N LEU A 747 -7.99 33.90 10.78
CA LEU A 747 -9.33 33.70 11.33
C LEU A 747 -10.30 34.84 10.98
N ALA A 748 -9.80 36.07 10.79
CA ALA A 748 -10.61 37.21 10.34
C ALA A 748 -11.36 36.92 9.02
N LYS A 749 -10.82 36.03 8.17
CA LYS A 749 -11.39 35.67 6.86
C LYS A 749 -12.39 34.51 6.92
N LEU A 750 -12.53 33.83 8.07
CA LEU A 750 -13.49 32.74 8.22
C LEU A 750 -14.92 33.30 8.18
N SER A 751 -15.74 32.73 7.29
CA SER A 751 -17.18 32.97 7.21
C SER A 751 -17.95 31.66 7.40
N ALA A 752 -18.97 31.72 8.26
CA ALA A 752 -19.87 30.60 8.53
C ALA A 752 -20.68 30.18 7.29
N SER A 753 -20.83 31.03 6.26
CA SER A 753 -21.54 30.65 5.03
C SER A 753 -20.81 29.58 4.22
N ASN A 754 -19.47 29.55 4.30
CA ASN A 754 -18.62 28.77 3.41
C ASN A 754 -18.24 27.38 3.98
N HIS A 755 -18.62 27.12 5.22
CA HIS A 755 -18.28 25.90 5.96
C HIS A 755 -19.53 25.34 6.63
N ASP A 756 -19.64 24.02 6.72
CA ASP A 756 -20.75 23.30 7.33
C ASP A 756 -20.57 23.11 8.85
N ALA A 757 -19.33 23.12 9.36
CA ALA A 757 -19.03 23.02 10.79
C ALA A 757 -17.74 23.76 11.17
N VAL A 758 -17.53 24.00 12.47
CA VAL A 758 -16.26 24.52 13.01
C VAL A 758 -15.79 23.69 14.21
N ILE A 759 -14.49 23.42 14.29
CA ILE A 759 -13.87 22.66 15.40
C ILE A 759 -12.70 23.44 16.00
N PHE A 760 -12.65 23.47 17.33
CA PHE A 760 -11.58 24.07 18.14
C PHE A 760 -10.84 22.95 18.88
N PRO A 761 -9.58 22.63 18.53
CA PRO A 761 -8.72 21.80 19.35
C PRO A 761 -8.39 22.48 20.69
N GLY A 762 -7.94 21.71 21.67
CA GLY A 762 -7.48 22.22 22.95
C GLY A 762 -6.00 22.58 22.97
N GLY A 763 -5.39 22.41 24.14
CA GLY A 763 -4.12 23.03 24.52
C GLY A 763 -4.31 24.39 25.20
N PHE A 764 -3.32 24.80 25.98
CA PHE A 764 -3.39 26.05 26.74
C PHE A 764 -3.47 27.29 25.85
N GLY A 765 -3.13 27.21 24.56
CA GLY A 765 -3.37 28.28 23.60
C GLY A 765 -4.86 28.64 23.45
N ALA A 766 -5.79 27.71 23.66
CA ALA A 766 -7.22 28.04 23.69
C ALA A 766 -7.58 28.93 24.90
N ALA A 767 -6.94 28.69 26.05
CA ALA A 767 -7.13 29.46 27.28
C ALA A 767 -6.29 30.75 27.36
N LYS A 768 -5.21 30.86 26.56
CA LYS A 768 -4.26 31.99 26.58
C LYS A 768 -4.32 32.91 25.35
N ASN A 769 -4.57 32.35 24.16
CA ASN A 769 -4.51 33.08 22.88
C ASN A 769 -5.90 33.28 22.26
N LEU A 770 -6.78 32.27 22.35
CA LEU A 770 -8.19 32.41 21.92
C LEU A 770 -9.06 33.08 22.99
N SER A 771 -8.59 33.12 24.24
CA SER A 771 -9.23 33.79 25.37
C SER A 771 -8.19 34.20 26.41
N THR A 772 -8.62 34.89 27.46
CA THR A 772 -7.82 35.20 28.65
C THR A 772 -8.11 34.27 29.84
N PHE A 773 -8.76 33.12 29.60
CA PHE A 773 -9.21 32.20 30.66
C PHE A 773 -8.09 31.72 31.59
N ALA A 774 -6.89 31.50 31.04
CA ALA A 774 -5.74 31.04 31.83
C ALA A 774 -5.29 32.05 32.90
N VAL A 775 -5.64 33.34 32.77
CA VAL A 775 -5.25 34.42 33.69
C VAL A 775 -6.46 34.95 34.45
N ASP A 776 -7.57 35.18 33.76
CA ASP A 776 -8.76 35.85 34.30
C ASP A 776 -9.84 34.87 34.82
N GLY A 777 -9.68 33.56 34.61
CA GLY A 777 -10.63 32.54 35.05
C GLY A 777 -12.05 32.80 34.55
N LYS A 778 -13.02 32.89 35.46
CA LYS A 778 -14.44 33.13 35.12
C LYS A 778 -14.70 34.52 34.49
N ASP A 779 -13.83 35.49 34.72
CA ASP A 779 -13.99 36.86 34.23
C ASP A 779 -13.32 37.04 32.85
N CYS A 780 -12.96 35.93 32.20
CA CYS A 780 -12.23 35.94 30.94
C CYS A 780 -12.98 36.61 29.79
N LYS A 781 -12.17 37.06 28.83
CA LYS A 781 -12.61 37.57 27.53
C LYS A 781 -12.18 36.60 26.44
N VAL A 782 -13.03 36.42 25.44
CA VAL A 782 -12.72 35.65 24.24
C VAL A 782 -12.22 36.60 23.16
N ASN A 783 -11.26 36.16 22.35
CA ASN A 783 -10.77 36.94 21.20
C ASN A 783 -11.95 37.31 20.29
N LYS A 784 -11.97 38.55 19.79
CA LYS A 784 -13.12 39.08 19.02
C LYS A 784 -13.48 38.24 17.79
N ASP A 785 -12.48 37.70 17.09
CA ASP A 785 -12.71 36.85 15.92
C ASP A 785 -13.24 35.48 16.31
N VAL A 786 -12.76 34.92 17.42
CA VAL A 786 -13.26 33.65 17.97
C VAL A 786 -14.71 33.80 18.44
N GLU A 787 -15.02 34.89 19.14
CA GLU A 787 -16.38 35.22 19.60
C GLU A 787 -17.33 35.40 18.40
N ARG A 788 -16.89 36.12 17.36
CA ARG A 788 -17.63 36.26 16.09
C ARG A 788 -17.91 34.90 15.46
N VAL A 789 -16.89 34.06 15.29
CA VAL A 789 -17.03 32.74 14.66
C VAL A 789 -17.99 31.84 15.44
N LEU A 790 -17.87 31.76 16.77
CA LEU A 790 -18.79 30.97 17.59
C LEU A 790 -20.24 31.46 17.45
N LYS A 791 -20.48 32.78 17.50
CA LYS A 791 -21.82 33.37 17.32
C LYS A 791 -22.37 33.14 15.92
N ASP A 792 -21.56 33.29 14.89
CA ASP A 792 -21.97 33.16 13.49
C ASP A 792 -22.36 31.70 13.16
N PHE A 793 -21.55 30.72 13.58
CA PHE A 793 -21.87 29.30 13.38
C PHE A 793 -23.10 28.86 14.19
N HIS A 794 -23.20 29.32 15.45
CA HIS A 794 -24.36 29.02 16.29
C HIS A 794 -25.66 29.63 15.70
N LYS A 795 -25.62 30.90 15.27
CA LYS A 795 -26.75 31.57 14.62
C LYS A 795 -27.14 30.92 13.29
N ALA A 796 -26.17 30.38 12.55
CA ALA A 796 -26.40 29.62 11.33
C ALA A 796 -26.91 28.19 11.57
N GLY A 797 -27.03 27.75 12.83
CA GLY A 797 -27.45 26.39 13.18
C GLY A 797 -26.46 25.32 12.71
N LYS A 798 -25.17 25.66 12.67
CA LYS A 798 -24.08 24.77 12.24
C LYS A 798 -23.34 24.21 13.45
N PRO A 799 -22.94 22.93 13.41
CA PRO A 799 -22.31 22.29 14.56
C PRO A 799 -20.94 22.87 14.91
N ILE A 800 -20.68 22.91 16.22
CA ILE A 800 -19.43 23.42 16.81
C ILE A 800 -18.81 22.28 17.64
N GLY A 801 -17.58 21.87 17.33
CA GLY A 801 -16.82 20.88 18.08
C GLY A 801 -15.74 21.52 18.95
N LEU A 802 -15.62 21.14 20.23
CA LEU A 802 -14.57 21.63 21.13
C LEU A 802 -14.00 20.49 21.99
N CYS A 803 -12.68 20.32 22.07
CA CYS A 803 -12.06 19.32 22.94
C CYS A 803 -11.10 19.90 23.99
N CYS A 804 -10.88 19.14 25.06
CA CYS A 804 -10.02 19.51 26.18
C CYS A 804 -10.48 20.81 26.86
N ILE A 805 -9.65 21.85 26.90
CA ILE A 805 -9.96 23.11 27.58
C ILE A 805 -10.79 24.07 26.72
N SER A 806 -10.86 23.86 25.39
CA SER A 806 -11.59 24.75 24.48
C SER A 806 -13.11 24.91 24.73
N PRO A 807 -13.84 23.96 25.37
CA PRO A 807 -15.25 24.17 25.76
C PRO A 807 -15.51 25.42 26.61
N VAL A 808 -14.51 25.97 27.31
CA VAL A 808 -14.65 27.24 28.05
C VAL A 808 -15.01 28.42 27.14
N LEU A 809 -14.60 28.36 25.86
CA LEU A 809 -14.92 29.37 24.85
C LEU A 809 -16.42 29.37 24.56
N ALA A 810 -17.01 28.18 24.36
CA ALA A 810 -18.44 28.04 24.13
C ALA A 810 -19.23 28.43 25.39
N ALA A 811 -18.77 28.01 26.58
CA ALA A 811 -19.41 28.36 27.85
C ALA A 811 -19.50 29.87 28.07
N ARG A 812 -18.45 30.62 27.71
CA ARG A 812 -18.40 32.08 27.86
C ARG A 812 -19.26 32.84 26.84
N VAL A 813 -19.41 32.30 25.62
CA VAL A 813 -19.99 33.00 24.47
C VAL A 813 -21.44 32.62 24.19
N LEU A 814 -21.81 31.35 24.43
CA LEU A 814 -23.13 30.81 24.11
C LEU A 814 -23.96 30.62 25.38
N PRO A 815 -25.10 31.33 25.54
CA PRO A 815 -25.88 31.28 26.76
C PRO A 815 -26.56 29.92 26.95
N GLY A 816 -26.33 29.28 28.11
CA GLY A 816 -26.99 28.03 28.48
C GLY A 816 -26.59 26.82 27.64
N VAL A 817 -25.36 26.80 27.12
CA VAL A 817 -24.78 25.63 26.44
C VAL A 817 -24.45 24.51 27.44
N ASP A 818 -24.63 23.27 27.02
CA ASP A 818 -24.26 22.08 27.78
C ASP A 818 -22.96 21.47 27.21
N VAL A 819 -21.92 21.34 28.03
CA VAL A 819 -20.57 20.93 27.60
C VAL A 819 -19.96 19.91 28.56
N THR A 820 -18.93 19.19 28.12
CA THR A 820 -18.10 18.36 28.99
C THR A 820 -16.63 18.72 28.87
N VAL A 821 -15.95 18.73 30.02
CA VAL A 821 -14.49 18.70 30.16
C VAL A 821 -14.01 17.49 30.97
N GLY A 822 -14.89 16.51 31.22
CA GLY A 822 -14.58 15.32 32.01
C GLY A 822 -15.27 15.28 33.37
N HIS A 823 -14.54 14.87 34.40
CA HIS A 823 -15.03 14.70 35.76
C HIS A 823 -14.87 15.95 36.64
N GLU A 824 -15.65 16.01 37.72
CA GLU A 824 -15.69 17.13 38.68
C GLU A 824 -14.70 16.98 39.84
N GLU A 825 -14.21 15.77 40.09
CA GLU A 825 -13.28 15.45 41.18
C GLU A 825 -11.94 14.92 40.64
N GLU A 826 -10.85 15.25 41.35
CA GLU A 826 -9.52 14.71 41.07
C GLU A 826 -9.44 13.24 41.54
N GLU A 827 -9.83 12.30 40.67
CA GLU A 827 -9.71 10.86 40.97
C GLU A 827 -8.25 10.38 40.88
N GLY A 828 -7.46 10.55 41.95
CA GLY A 828 -6.12 9.98 42.06
C GLY A 828 -5.13 10.45 40.98
N GLY A 829 -5.26 11.71 40.54
CA GLY A 829 -4.44 12.28 39.46
C GLY A 829 -4.95 12.01 38.04
N LYS A 830 -5.97 11.15 37.87
CA LYS A 830 -6.56 10.85 36.54
C LYS A 830 -7.19 12.08 35.87
N TRP A 831 -7.72 13.03 36.66
CA TRP A 831 -8.39 14.23 36.18
C TRP A 831 -7.76 15.49 36.77
N PRO A 832 -6.53 15.87 36.35
CA PRO A 832 -5.75 16.95 36.98
C PRO A 832 -6.34 18.35 36.81
N TYR A 833 -7.40 18.51 36.00
CA TYR A 833 -8.04 19.79 35.69
C TYR A 833 -9.53 19.81 36.06
N ALA A 834 -9.95 18.96 37.00
CA ALA A 834 -11.35 18.82 37.43
C ALA A 834 -11.99 20.15 37.89
N GLY A 835 -11.19 21.08 38.44
CA GLY A 835 -11.63 22.43 38.82
C GLY A 835 -12.20 23.29 37.66
N THR A 836 -11.93 22.92 36.40
CA THR A 836 -12.49 23.59 35.21
C THR A 836 -14.02 23.48 35.16
N THR A 837 -14.60 22.42 35.72
CA THR A 837 -16.06 22.18 35.76
C THR A 837 -16.81 23.28 36.53
N GLN A 838 -16.21 23.74 37.63
CA GLN A 838 -16.74 24.85 38.43
C GLN A 838 -16.71 26.16 37.65
N ALA A 839 -15.63 26.39 36.87
CA ALA A 839 -15.51 27.57 36.03
C ALA A 839 -16.55 27.57 34.89
N ILE A 840 -16.82 26.43 34.25
CA ILE A 840 -17.88 26.29 33.24
C ILE A 840 -19.25 26.64 33.82
N THR A 841 -19.54 26.15 35.03
CA THR A 841 -20.79 26.45 35.73
C THR A 841 -20.89 27.94 36.07
N ALA A 842 -19.80 28.55 36.55
CA ALA A 842 -19.74 29.98 36.85
C ALA A 842 -19.89 30.88 35.61
N LEU A 843 -19.49 30.39 34.43
CA LEU A 843 -19.67 31.06 33.14
C LEU A 843 -21.12 30.98 32.61
N GLY A 844 -22.02 30.25 33.29
CA GLY A 844 -23.43 30.12 32.91
C GLY A 844 -23.73 28.99 31.94
N ALA A 845 -22.78 28.07 31.74
CA ALA A 845 -22.98 26.83 31.00
C ALA A 845 -23.23 25.66 31.95
N LYS A 846 -23.84 24.59 31.43
CA LYS A 846 -24.04 23.35 32.18
C LYS A 846 -22.89 22.39 31.86
N HIS A 847 -22.26 21.84 32.90
CA HIS A 847 -21.28 20.76 32.73
C HIS A 847 -21.99 19.40 32.81
N THR A 848 -21.60 18.47 31.94
CA THR A 848 -22.04 17.07 31.96
C THR A 848 -20.82 16.17 32.07
N VAL A 849 -20.78 15.29 33.07
CA VAL A 849 -19.67 14.34 33.26
C VAL A 849 -19.66 13.29 32.13
N LYS A 850 -18.47 13.07 31.55
CA LYS A 850 -18.20 12.06 30.51
C LYS A 850 -16.84 11.42 30.73
N GLU A 851 -16.71 10.14 30.36
CA GLU A 851 -15.41 9.48 30.30
C GLU A 851 -14.59 9.98 29.09
N VAL A 852 -13.27 9.78 29.15
CA VAL A 852 -12.32 10.25 28.12
C VAL A 852 -12.59 9.71 26.71
N THR A 853 -13.20 8.52 26.58
CA THR A 853 -13.56 7.92 25.29
C THR A 853 -14.93 8.38 24.76
N GLU A 854 -15.65 9.22 25.53
CA GLU A 854 -16.98 9.68 25.20
C GLU A 854 -16.97 11.14 24.70
N ALA A 855 -18.00 11.48 23.92
CA ALA A 855 -18.33 12.85 23.57
C ALA A 855 -19.71 13.20 24.12
N HIS A 856 -19.92 14.46 24.46
CA HIS A 856 -21.21 15.02 24.83
C HIS A 856 -21.77 15.85 23.69
N VAL A 857 -23.08 15.70 23.43
CA VAL A 857 -23.79 16.39 22.36
C VAL A 857 -24.93 17.22 22.95
N ASP A 858 -24.78 18.54 22.91
CA ASP A 858 -25.87 19.48 23.15
C ASP A 858 -26.67 19.65 21.85
N GLN A 859 -27.74 18.88 21.73
CA GLN A 859 -28.62 18.89 20.57
C GLN A 859 -29.29 20.25 20.33
N LYS A 860 -29.54 21.02 21.41
CA LYS A 860 -30.22 22.32 21.32
C LYS A 860 -29.33 23.35 20.67
N ASN A 861 -28.07 23.41 21.10
CA ASN A 861 -27.11 24.40 20.61
C ASN A 861 -26.21 23.88 19.48
N LYS A 862 -26.32 22.59 19.12
CA LYS A 862 -25.45 21.84 18.20
C LYS A 862 -23.97 21.93 18.57
N VAL A 863 -23.69 21.81 19.87
CA VAL A 863 -22.32 21.84 20.40
C VAL A 863 -21.91 20.42 20.79
N VAL A 864 -20.74 19.99 20.34
CA VAL A 864 -20.19 18.66 20.65
C VAL A 864 -18.86 18.85 21.38
N THR A 865 -18.71 18.21 22.53
CA THR A 865 -17.50 18.36 23.35
C THR A 865 -16.95 17.03 23.85
N THR A 866 -15.64 16.96 24.08
CA THR A 866 -14.99 15.77 24.66
C THR A 866 -13.83 16.15 25.59
N PRO A 867 -13.56 15.38 26.66
CA PRO A 867 -12.56 15.76 27.64
C PRO A 867 -11.11 15.72 27.12
N ALA A 868 -10.79 14.80 26.20
CA ALA A 868 -9.44 14.62 25.63
C ALA A 868 -8.30 14.65 26.70
N PHE A 869 -7.25 15.48 26.55
CA PHE A 869 -6.14 15.56 27.51
C PHE A 869 -6.48 16.19 28.88
N MET A 870 -7.75 16.50 29.15
CA MET A 870 -8.19 16.81 30.52
C MET A 870 -8.09 15.59 31.46
N CYS A 871 -7.87 14.41 30.89
CA CYS A 871 -7.63 13.15 31.59
C CYS A 871 -6.21 12.60 31.34
N GLU A 872 -5.50 12.21 32.40
CA GLU A 872 -4.27 11.44 32.29
C GLU A 872 -4.57 9.97 31.98
N THR A 873 -4.43 9.61 30.70
CA THR A 873 -4.70 8.26 30.22
C THR A 873 -3.85 7.88 29.01
N LYS A 874 -4.03 6.67 28.49
CA LYS A 874 -3.33 6.23 27.27
C LYS A 874 -3.79 7.05 26.07
N LEU A 875 -2.84 7.51 25.25
CA LEU A 875 -3.06 8.39 24.09
C LEU A 875 -4.18 7.92 23.14
N HIS A 876 -4.32 6.60 22.91
CA HIS A 876 -5.35 6.09 22.00
C HIS A 876 -6.78 6.30 22.53
N LEU A 877 -6.98 6.33 23.86
CA LEU A 877 -8.30 6.58 24.45
C LEU A 877 -8.74 8.03 24.22
N ILE A 878 -7.80 8.97 24.30
CA ILE A 878 -8.00 10.38 23.93
C ILE A 878 -8.33 10.49 22.43
N PHE A 879 -7.56 9.79 21.59
CA PHE A 879 -7.80 9.74 20.15
C PHE A 879 -9.20 9.19 19.81
N ASP A 880 -9.66 8.17 20.52
CA ASP A 880 -10.99 7.57 20.33
C ASP A 880 -12.13 8.51 20.75
N GLY A 881 -11.96 9.24 21.87
CA GLY A 881 -12.90 10.27 22.34
C GLY A 881 -13.02 11.46 21.38
N ILE A 882 -11.89 11.98 20.88
CA ILE A 882 -11.88 12.99 19.81
C ILE A 882 -12.56 12.46 18.55
N GLY A 883 -12.36 11.18 18.23
CA GLY A 883 -13.06 10.52 17.13
C GLY A 883 -14.57 10.48 17.31
N ALA A 884 -15.06 10.24 18.53
CA ALA A 884 -16.49 10.32 18.84
C ALA A 884 -17.02 11.74 18.62
N MET A 885 -16.32 12.76 19.13
CA MET A 885 -16.68 14.17 18.93
C MET A 885 -16.79 14.53 17.45
N VAL A 886 -15.77 14.19 16.64
CA VAL A 886 -15.77 14.50 15.20
C VAL A 886 -16.91 13.79 14.47
N ARG A 887 -17.19 12.52 14.79
CA ARG A 887 -18.32 11.80 14.19
C ARG A 887 -19.66 12.48 14.47
N ASP A 888 -19.87 12.92 15.70
CA ASP A 888 -21.12 13.60 16.09
C ASP A 888 -21.23 14.99 15.46
N VAL A 889 -20.12 15.75 15.33
CA VAL A 889 -20.09 17.02 14.59
C VAL A 889 -20.51 16.81 13.13
N LEU A 890 -19.94 15.81 12.44
CA LEU A 890 -20.27 15.51 11.06
C LEU A 890 -21.73 15.08 10.92
N LYS A 891 -22.23 14.24 11.84
CA LYS A 891 -23.63 13.82 11.86
C LYS A 891 -24.60 15.00 12.00
N LEU A 892 -24.27 16.00 12.82
CA LEU A 892 -25.08 17.21 13.00
C LEU A 892 -25.00 18.20 11.83
N SER A 893 -23.98 18.07 10.96
CA SER A 893 -23.84 18.91 9.77
C SER A 893 -24.81 18.53 8.65
N GLY A 894 -25.43 17.34 8.72
CA GLY A 894 -26.46 16.89 7.78
C GLY A 894 -25.93 16.55 6.38
N LYS A 895 -24.62 16.31 6.25
CA LYS A 895 -23.90 16.03 5.01
C LYS A 895 -23.41 14.59 4.94
#